data_AF-A4IE50-F1
#
_entry.id   AF-A4IE50-F1
#
_cell.length_a   1.000
_cell.length_b   1.000
_cell.length_c   1.000
_cell.angle_alpha   90.00
_cell.angle_beta   90.00
_cell.angle_gamma   90.00
#
_symmetry.space_group_name_H-M   'P 1'
#
loop_
_entity.id
_entity.type
_entity.pdbx_description
1 polymer ?
#
loop_
_entity_poly.entity_id
_entity_poly.type
_entity_poly.pdbx_seq_one_letter_code
_entity_poly.pdbx_strand_id
1 'polypeptide(L)'
;MFALWRAHKLAHLVFFYKAHHTLFQHFSHASSITLYSAAKKKRTRMSADLFKEALQSLSKKGVAHIKCAGLGLNDHQLQLLITAIENSPSHPEIIDVSNNSITSAGVVYLIRYLTTASVEAVDLRNNQIDEHGALTFFPLFEKKTSVKLLDVQGNPCSAATASRLYFLSKTEKCSTDVRSALLTGNAQHISFAGMTYGELEKELLRFLLHMEGLQSVDFSGMDLGTAGMITVGTFVRDTQVSALSFCKCSLTNDAVLNFFQAADLANQRYPNSFDFSSNIGLSNDLVRKLISTTFDQSHCITNFALTKTSVTPTYVRLVQKECELNQENPAIKRAVVALRNNSSDAQEVNLQWDAPLPMCMNYLVDYIAASSVIQHLNISNSLIDDAGLELLAEALQKNTSLKVIELANCRITATGIQKLFAVLQKGICLVQEVNIANNNLDEGSVQYITAALRANPRLKTLNINVNPAISPASMQEIAGLTMVNRAPPQIRSVLPLIENNSKDVVVLDFSGKGVTLDDDSVWLLAQALRLNSTVRQLNLSHNSFGDTGASYLADYLADNRTMLELNLFSCTIGNRGAQNLCKALATNQALQSLDLSNNMMDADSLSALPLVLRENTALREFKLERTRVASEFVEQVKMACSLNRECAAVKRIYYRLHDGDASLTKIELSSPDEERVIDDQTVSTICTVLRNNTSVEVIDLSGNVIGKNGCSALAATLSECTSKVRKIILSKNPIDDDAAAELAACFPKIKTLREVILYNTNITKIGMEALAKGLEENASIVWIGITDDDTADENVSLLMRNLALNNGPAALKRITLSIDAGVIVDDVDLSRPVDCSMDDSLCKFLCASLVRCPTLRSLNLAHNEISSAAVPYILEVVEMCPSLASLDLSGNQIDESGAQQIIACLERVSNLRSVNFAGNLFSAESLERVSQLVALNMGSEVLKKLYLTTTRGDQLPNDIDLNGTTNSYRLTDEEVVVLAGLLQNSSTVKSLDLGSNSFGDEGCIAIAEVLRFNHTIEALNLAGNAIGSKGGEALYFALKINPQLQHLDLEKTAIPRDVLESISSLLHVNQTPYRAVIDMRGVKLYELNDETQFRSTDYYVAQTVTLDAAIEGCKQSEVKAVE
;
A
#
# COMPACT_ATOMS: atom_id res chain seq x y z
N MET A 1 -6.20 16.22 92.58
CA MET A 1 -6.86 16.22 93.91
C MET A 1 -7.72 14.98 94.17
N PHE A 2 -8.68 14.62 93.30
CA PHE A 2 -9.53 13.42 93.50
C PHE A 2 -8.77 12.07 93.60
N ALA A 3 -7.63 11.91 92.91
CA ALA A 3 -6.80 10.71 93.01
C ALA A 3 -6.07 10.58 94.37
N LEU A 4 -5.57 11.71 94.91
CA LEU A 4 -5.01 11.80 96.26
C LEU A 4 -6.09 11.56 97.33
N TRP A 5 -7.31 12.01 97.08
CA TRP A 5 -8.44 11.75 97.98
C TRP A 5 -8.86 10.26 97.98
N ARG A 6 -8.79 9.56 96.83
CA ARG A 6 -8.98 8.10 96.75
C ARG A 6 -7.84 7.33 97.43
N ALA A 7 -6.59 7.75 97.28
CA ALA A 7 -5.45 7.13 97.95
C ALA A 7 -5.54 7.29 99.48
N HIS A 8 -5.93 8.47 99.98
CA HIS A 8 -6.14 8.67 101.41
C HIS A 8 -7.36 7.92 101.96
N LYS A 9 -8.48 7.82 101.21
CA LYS A 9 -9.63 7.02 101.64
C LYS A 9 -9.34 5.52 101.62
N LEU A 10 -8.59 5.00 100.63
CA LEU A 10 -8.19 3.57 100.66
C LEU A 10 -7.15 3.30 101.74
N ALA A 11 -6.20 4.21 102.00
CA ALA A 11 -5.26 4.05 103.11
C ALA A 11 -5.98 4.04 104.46
N HIS A 12 -6.97 4.93 104.66
CA HIS A 12 -7.81 4.90 105.87
C HIS A 12 -8.74 3.70 105.92
N LEU A 13 -9.27 3.19 104.79
CA LEU A 13 -10.07 1.96 104.79
C LEU A 13 -9.23 0.71 105.07
N VAL A 14 -7.98 0.66 104.60
CA VAL A 14 -7.03 -0.42 104.91
C VAL A 14 -6.53 -0.32 106.35
N PHE A 15 -6.40 0.90 106.89
CA PHE A 15 -6.10 1.10 108.31
C PHE A 15 -7.30 0.77 109.19
N PHE A 16 -8.54 1.10 108.77
CA PHE A 16 -9.76 0.70 109.46
C PHE A 16 -10.00 -0.81 109.35
N TYR A 17 -9.73 -1.44 108.22
CA TYR A 17 -9.79 -2.90 108.11
C TYR A 17 -8.68 -3.55 108.94
N LYS A 18 -7.45 -3.02 108.98
CA LYS A 18 -6.43 -3.54 109.90
C LYS A 18 -6.79 -3.29 111.36
N ALA A 19 -7.33 -2.12 111.72
CA ALA A 19 -7.74 -1.81 113.09
C ALA A 19 -8.96 -2.64 113.53
N HIS A 20 -9.98 -2.80 112.69
CA HIS A 20 -11.10 -3.70 112.98
C HIS A 20 -10.72 -5.16 112.91
N HIS A 21 -9.75 -5.57 112.09
CA HIS A 21 -9.24 -6.94 112.14
C HIS A 21 -8.42 -7.18 113.42
N THR A 22 -7.83 -6.12 114.01
CA THR A 22 -7.17 -6.20 115.33
C THR A 22 -8.19 -6.12 116.49
N LEU A 23 -9.30 -5.38 116.33
CA LEU A 23 -10.37 -5.30 117.33
C LEU A 23 -11.30 -6.54 117.30
N PHE A 24 -11.58 -7.14 116.14
CA PHE A 24 -12.31 -8.42 116.06
C PHE A 24 -11.48 -9.62 116.52
N GLN A 25 -10.15 -9.49 116.57
CA GLN A 25 -9.33 -10.45 117.32
C GLN A 25 -9.45 -10.28 118.84
N HIS A 26 -9.92 -9.13 119.33
CA HIS A 26 -10.17 -8.93 120.76
C HIS A 26 -11.60 -9.31 121.19
N PHE A 27 -12.58 -9.30 120.29
CA PHE A 27 -13.99 -9.59 120.65
C PHE A 27 -14.50 -11.00 120.35
N SER A 28 -13.67 -11.92 119.81
CA SER A 28 -14.00 -13.35 119.74
C SER A 28 -13.28 -14.19 120.81
N HIS A 29 -13.01 -13.59 121.97
CA HIS A 29 -12.63 -14.31 123.20
C HIS A 29 -13.77 -15.17 123.78
N ALA A 30 -14.92 -15.22 123.11
CA ALA A 30 -15.95 -16.21 123.35
C ALA A 30 -15.61 -17.52 122.61
N SER A 31 -15.08 -18.48 123.37
CA SER A 31 -15.15 -19.92 123.07
C SER A 31 -14.67 -20.34 121.67
N SER A 32 -13.52 -19.80 121.20
CA SER A 32 -12.73 -20.42 120.13
C SER A 32 -11.44 -21.01 120.68
N ILE A 33 -11.21 -22.30 120.46
CA ILE A 33 -9.84 -22.84 120.52
C ILE A 33 -9.19 -22.45 119.21
N THR A 34 -8.54 -21.29 119.25
CA THR A 34 -7.45 -21.02 118.34
C THR A 34 -6.27 -21.82 118.86
N LEU A 35 -6.02 -23.00 118.29
CA LEU A 35 -4.73 -23.72 118.41
C LEU A 35 -3.54 -22.81 118.00
N TYR A 36 -3.82 -21.63 117.43
CA TYR A 36 -2.90 -20.60 116.98
C TYR A 36 -2.10 -19.82 118.05
N SER A 37 -2.58 -19.67 119.30
CA SER A 37 -1.86 -18.78 120.23
C SER A 37 -0.45 -19.29 120.56
N ALA A 38 -0.22 -20.61 120.46
CA ALA A 38 1.09 -21.20 120.70
C ALA A 38 2.04 -21.19 119.49
N ALA A 39 1.54 -21.31 118.26
CA ALA A 39 2.41 -21.47 117.08
C ALA A 39 3.03 -20.15 116.58
N LYS A 40 2.33 -19.00 116.69
CA LYS A 40 2.82 -17.76 116.08
C LYS A 40 3.98 -17.11 116.84
N LYS A 41 4.13 -17.34 118.15
CA LYS A 41 5.27 -16.78 118.89
C LYS A 41 6.61 -17.41 118.53
N LYS A 42 6.65 -18.55 117.84
CA LYS A 42 7.92 -19.24 117.56
C LYS A 42 8.16 -19.65 116.11
N ARG A 43 7.23 -19.43 115.16
CA ARG A 43 7.36 -19.98 113.78
C ARG A 43 7.70 -21.49 113.81
N THR A 44 7.32 -22.16 114.89
CA THR A 44 7.54 -23.58 115.10
C THR A 44 6.26 -24.28 114.71
N ARG A 45 6.39 -25.41 114.00
CA ARG A 45 5.35 -26.43 113.94
C ARG A 45 4.77 -26.60 115.34
N MET A 46 3.44 -26.65 115.43
CA MET A 46 2.76 -26.92 116.69
C MET A 46 3.32 -28.24 117.24
N SER A 47 3.95 -28.22 118.41
CA SER A 47 4.46 -29.45 119.02
C SER A 47 3.30 -30.40 119.29
N ALA A 48 3.54 -31.71 119.16
CA ALA A 48 2.51 -32.72 119.39
C ALA A 48 1.82 -32.59 120.77
N ASP A 49 2.54 -32.11 121.79
CA ASP A 49 1.99 -31.90 123.14
C ASP A 49 0.98 -30.76 123.20
N LEU A 50 1.32 -29.58 122.68
CA LEU A 50 0.39 -28.45 122.54
C LEU A 50 -0.86 -28.80 121.74
N PHE A 51 -0.72 -29.63 120.70
CA PHE A 51 -1.87 -30.13 119.94
C PHE A 51 -2.76 -31.00 120.83
N LYS A 52 -2.20 -31.97 121.57
CA LYS A 52 -2.95 -32.81 122.53
C LYS A 52 -3.64 -32.00 123.63
N GLU A 53 -3.00 -30.99 124.19
CA GLU A 53 -3.60 -30.12 125.22
C GLU A 53 -4.81 -29.36 124.70
N ALA A 54 -4.69 -28.80 123.50
CA ALA A 54 -5.79 -28.09 122.87
C ALA A 54 -6.95 -29.03 122.49
N LEU A 55 -6.66 -30.27 122.08
CA LEU A 55 -7.70 -31.29 121.88
C LEU A 55 -8.41 -31.65 123.18
N GLN A 56 -7.69 -31.81 124.30
CA GLN A 56 -8.30 -32.02 125.62
C GLN A 56 -9.17 -30.83 126.06
N SER A 57 -8.76 -29.60 125.71
CA SER A 57 -9.59 -28.41 125.95
C SER A 57 -10.84 -28.42 125.07
N LEU A 58 -10.73 -28.87 123.82
CA LEU A 58 -11.84 -28.93 122.87
C LEU A 58 -12.88 -29.93 123.33
N SER A 59 -12.46 -31.13 123.70
CA SER A 59 -13.35 -32.18 124.22
C SER A 59 -14.04 -31.79 125.53
N LYS A 60 -13.49 -30.86 126.31
CA LYS A 60 -14.10 -30.42 127.59
C LYS A 60 -15.04 -29.23 127.43
N LYS A 61 -14.70 -28.26 126.58
CA LYS A 61 -15.39 -26.96 126.52
C LYS A 61 -16.32 -26.81 125.33
N GLY A 62 -15.97 -27.43 124.22
CA GLY A 62 -16.59 -27.16 122.93
C GLY A 62 -16.42 -25.72 122.43
N VAL A 63 -16.55 -25.57 121.12
CA VAL A 63 -16.14 -24.36 120.39
C VAL A 63 -16.98 -24.21 119.14
N ALA A 64 -17.54 -23.00 118.93
CA ALA A 64 -18.29 -22.69 117.72
C ALA A 64 -17.39 -22.57 116.46
N HIS A 65 -16.17 -22.07 116.60
CA HIS A 65 -15.24 -21.85 115.48
C HIS A 65 -13.89 -22.52 115.67
N ILE A 66 -13.64 -23.56 114.88
CA ILE A 66 -12.38 -24.29 114.88
C ILE A 66 -11.50 -23.73 113.78
N LYS A 67 -10.39 -23.08 114.17
CA LYS A 67 -9.43 -22.47 113.25
C LYS A 67 -8.07 -23.14 113.36
N CYS A 68 -7.82 -24.07 112.44
CA CYS A 68 -6.61 -24.87 112.35
C CYS A 68 -5.84 -24.65 111.04
N ALA A 69 -6.08 -23.52 110.35
CA ALA A 69 -5.46 -23.27 109.06
C ALA A 69 -3.92 -23.14 109.14
N GLY A 70 -3.17 -23.82 108.27
CA GLY A 70 -1.72 -23.63 108.20
C GLY A 70 -0.92 -24.22 109.37
N LEU A 71 -1.52 -25.09 110.19
CA LEU A 71 -0.84 -25.75 111.31
C LEU A 71 0.00 -26.96 110.86
N GLY A 72 -0.06 -27.32 109.59
CA GLY A 72 0.58 -28.51 109.04
C GLY A 72 -0.12 -29.80 109.47
N LEU A 73 -1.45 -29.75 109.66
CA LEU A 73 -2.25 -30.92 110.03
C LEU A 73 -2.12 -32.01 108.97
N ASN A 74 -1.83 -33.24 109.41
CA ASN A 74 -2.01 -34.45 108.60
C ASN A 74 -3.32 -35.16 108.97
N ASP A 75 -3.63 -36.25 108.26
CA ASP A 75 -4.88 -37.00 108.45
C ASP A 75 -5.05 -37.55 109.87
N HIS A 76 -3.95 -37.98 110.49
CA HIS A 76 -3.99 -38.46 111.88
C HIS A 76 -4.34 -37.32 112.85
N GLN A 77 -3.77 -36.14 112.66
CA GLN A 77 -4.11 -34.97 113.46
C GLN A 77 -5.54 -34.52 113.22
N LEU A 78 -6.03 -34.59 111.98
CA LEU A 78 -7.43 -34.33 111.67
C LEU A 78 -8.35 -35.34 112.36
N GLN A 79 -8.02 -36.64 112.35
CA GLN A 79 -8.78 -37.67 113.06
C GLN A 79 -8.86 -37.38 114.57
N LEU A 80 -7.74 -37.00 115.18
CA LEU A 80 -7.69 -36.62 116.58
C LEU A 80 -8.53 -35.36 116.86
N LEU A 81 -8.51 -34.38 115.94
CA LEU A 81 -9.35 -33.19 115.99
C LEU A 81 -10.83 -33.57 115.93
N ILE A 82 -11.24 -34.39 114.97
CA ILE A 82 -12.62 -34.87 114.84
C ILE A 82 -13.05 -35.65 116.08
N THR A 83 -12.21 -36.53 116.60
CA THR A 83 -12.53 -37.29 117.83
C THR A 83 -12.71 -36.37 119.03
N ALA A 84 -11.94 -35.28 119.12
CA ALA A 84 -12.11 -34.28 120.16
C ALA A 84 -13.38 -33.44 119.97
N ILE A 85 -13.78 -33.16 118.73
CA ILE A 85 -15.05 -32.50 118.39
C ILE A 85 -16.24 -33.42 118.71
N GLU A 86 -16.16 -34.71 118.43
CA GLU A 86 -17.23 -35.67 118.73
C GLU A 86 -17.46 -35.82 120.24
N ASN A 87 -16.40 -35.69 121.05
CA ASN A 87 -16.49 -35.72 122.51
C ASN A 87 -16.79 -34.35 123.14
N SER A 88 -16.89 -33.30 122.33
CA SER A 88 -17.15 -31.94 122.82
C SER A 88 -18.63 -31.76 123.22
N PRO A 89 -18.93 -30.96 124.25
CA PRO A 89 -20.31 -30.64 124.64
C PRO A 89 -21.08 -29.77 123.62
N SER A 90 -20.38 -29.14 122.67
CA SER A 90 -21.01 -28.34 121.59
C SER A 90 -20.40 -28.62 120.22
N HIS A 91 -21.23 -28.54 119.19
CA HIS A 91 -20.83 -28.72 117.80
C HIS A 91 -20.31 -27.39 117.21
N PRO A 92 -19.17 -27.37 116.51
CA PRO A 92 -18.71 -26.21 115.75
C PRO A 92 -19.65 -25.82 114.62
N GLU A 93 -19.89 -24.52 114.47
CA GLU A 93 -20.53 -23.89 113.32
C GLU A 93 -19.55 -23.73 112.16
N ILE A 94 -18.26 -23.48 112.44
CA ILE A 94 -17.22 -23.31 111.41
C ILE A 94 -16.02 -24.21 111.69
N ILE A 95 -15.59 -24.95 110.68
CA ILE A 95 -14.37 -25.75 110.68
C ILE A 95 -13.46 -25.25 109.57
N ASP A 96 -12.40 -24.55 109.94
CA ASP A 96 -11.33 -24.11 109.02
C ASP A 96 -10.08 -24.94 109.26
N VAL A 97 -9.82 -25.85 108.34
CA VAL A 97 -8.62 -26.70 108.30
C VAL A 97 -7.86 -26.47 106.99
N SER A 98 -7.98 -25.28 106.40
CA SER A 98 -7.31 -24.90 105.16
C SER A 98 -5.78 -24.83 105.28
N ASN A 99 -5.04 -24.86 104.17
CA ASN A 99 -3.58 -24.71 104.12
C ASN A 99 -2.81 -25.77 104.94
N ASN A 100 -3.32 -26.99 105.01
CA ASN A 100 -2.68 -28.09 105.74
C ASN A 100 -2.22 -29.20 104.77
N SER A 101 -1.88 -30.37 105.30
CA SER A 101 -1.49 -31.56 104.54
C SER A 101 -2.55 -32.66 104.69
N ILE A 102 -3.83 -32.29 104.75
CA ILE A 102 -4.94 -33.23 104.83
C ILE A 102 -5.10 -33.87 103.45
N THR A 103 -5.11 -35.19 103.41
CA THR A 103 -5.36 -35.96 102.20
C THR A 103 -6.79 -36.49 102.18
N SER A 104 -7.18 -37.17 101.11
CA SER A 104 -8.45 -37.85 100.98
C SER A 104 -8.71 -38.89 102.09
N ALA A 105 -7.67 -39.44 102.72
CA ALA A 105 -7.83 -40.33 103.88
C ALA A 105 -8.36 -39.59 105.11
N GLY A 106 -7.94 -38.33 105.30
CA GLY A 106 -8.41 -37.49 106.40
C GLY A 106 -9.85 -37.02 106.22
N VAL A 107 -10.26 -36.78 104.97
CA VAL A 107 -11.62 -36.35 104.61
C VAL A 107 -12.70 -37.30 105.13
N VAL A 108 -12.42 -38.61 105.17
CA VAL A 108 -13.35 -39.64 105.69
C VAL A 108 -13.80 -39.33 107.12
N TYR A 109 -12.90 -38.85 107.98
CA TYR A 109 -13.24 -38.49 109.35
C TYR A 109 -14.14 -37.26 109.41
N LEU A 110 -13.88 -36.27 108.54
CA LEU A 110 -14.70 -35.07 108.46
C LEU A 110 -16.12 -35.41 107.95
N ILE A 111 -16.24 -36.23 106.91
CA ILE A 111 -17.55 -36.65 106.39
C ILE A 111 -18.34 -37.44 107.43
N ARG A 112 -17.69 -38.37 108.16
CA ARG A 112 -18.33 -39.10 109.27
C ARG A 112 -18.99 -38.14 110.24
N TYR A 113 -18.28 -37.08 110.62
CA TYR A 113 -18.77 -36.06 111.51
C TYR A 113 -19.89 -35.21 110.88
N LEU A 114 -19.70 -34.72 109.66
CA LEU A 114 -20.65 -33.87 108.93
C LEU A 114 -21.97 -34.59 108.59
N THR A 115 -21.99 -35.92 108.58
CA THR A 115 -23.20 -36.70 108.33
C THR A 115 -24.21 -36.59 109.49
N THR A 116 -23.74 -36.36 110.72
CA THR A 116 -24.56 -36.29 111.93
C THR A 116 -24.59 -34.91 112.57
N ALA A 117 -23.61 -34.06 112.26
CA ALA A 117 -23.44 -32.75 112.88
C ALA A 117 -23.91 -31.61 111.98
N SER A 118 -24.35 -30.53 112.61
CA SER A 118 -24.72 -29.30 111.90
C SER A 118 -23.58 -28.30 111.90
N VAL A 119 -22.94 -28.12 110.75
CA VAL A 119 -21.82 -27.19 110.55
C VAL A 119 -22.21 -26.23 109.43
N GLU A 120 -22.13 -24.93 109.65
CA GLU A 120 -22.49 -23.94 108.64
C GLU A 120 -21.41 -23.80 107.55
N ALA A 121 -20.14 -23.80 107.93
CA ALA A 121 -19.03 -23.61 106.99
C ALA A 121 -17.84 -24.54 107.25
N VAL A 122 -17.35 -25.15 106.17
CA VAL A 122 -16.18 -26.03 106.17
C VAL A 122 -15.19 -25.53 105.11
N ASP A 123 -14.02 -25.06 105.56
CA ASP A 123 -12.94 -24.61 104.69
C ASP A 123 -11.80 -25.64 104.70
N LEU A 124 -11.64 -26.29 103.55
CA LEU A 124 -10.62 -27.32 103.28
C LEU A 124 -9.64 -26.85 102.22
N ARG A 125 -9.61 -25.57 101.87
CA ARG A 125 -8.76 -25.08 100.77
C ARG A 125 -7.29 -25.40 100.98
N ASN A 126 -6.54 -25.54 99.88
CA ASN A 126 -5.09 -25.71 99.89
C ASN A 126 -4.63 -26.88 100.77
N ASN A 127 -5.28 -28.03 100.61
CA ASN A 127 -4.87 -29.30 101.19
C ASN A 127 -4.44 -30.27 100.07
N GLN A 128 -4.35 -31.56 100.36
CA GLN A 128 -3.94 -32.62 99.44
C GLN A 128 -5.10 -33.58 99.13
N ILE A 129 -6.34 -33.07 99.04
CA ILE A 129 -7.54 -33.85 98.71
C ILE A 129 -7.58 -34.11 97.20
N ASP A 130 -7.39 -35.35 96.80
CA ASP A 130 -7.52 -35.74 95.40
C ASP A 130 -8.99 -35.78 94.95
N GLU A 131 -9.22 -36.05 93.66
CA GLU A 131 -10.55 -36.17 93.07
C GLU A 131 -11.44 -37.17 93.83
N HIS A 132 -10.90 -38.34 94.21
CA HIS A 132 -11.65 -39.35 94.93
C HIS A 132 -12.12 -38.84 96.29
N GLY A 133 -11.24 -38.16 97.04
CA GLY A 133 -11.59 -37.53 98.31
C GLY A 133 -12.65 -36.46 98.17
N ALA A 134 -12.54 -35.58 97.17
CA ALA A 134 -13.54 -34.55 96.95
C ALA A 134 -14.92 -35.15 96.59
N LEU A 135 -14.96 -36.20 95.75
CA LEU A 135 -16.20 -36.87 95.37
C LEU A 135 -16.95 -37.49 96.56
N THR A 136 -16.27 -37.84 97.65
CA THR A 136 -16.93 -38.39 98.84
C THR A 136 -17.84 -37.39 99.57
N PHE A 137 -17.77 -36.08 99.28
CA PHE A 137 -18.67 -35.08 99.87
C PHE A 137 -20.06 -35.03 99.22
N PHE A 138 -20.24 -35.48 97.97
CA PHE A 138 -21.53 -35.36 97.26
C PHE A 138 -22.73 -36.01 97.98
N PRO A 139 -22.61 -37.20 98.59
CA PRO A 139 -23.69 -37.81 99.35
C PRO A 139 -24.24 -36.96 100.50
N LEU A 140 -23.45 -36.01 101.04
CA LEU A 140 -23.95 -35.05 102.03
C LEU A 140 -25.04 -34.16 101.43
N PHE A 141 -24.91 -33.81 100.15
CA PHE A 141 -25.83 -32.91 99.45
C PHE A 141 -26.99 -33.65 98.76
N GLU A 142 -26.97 -34.98 98.66
CA GLU A 142 -28.15 -35.77 98.26
C GLU A 142 -29.28 -35.70 99.30
N LYS A 143 -28.90 -35.51 100.57
CA LYS A 143 -29.82 -35.30 101.70
C LYS A 143 -29.88 -33.83 102.08
N LYS A 144 -30.85 -33.45 102.91
CA LYS A 144 -30.82 -32.12 103.58
C LYS A 144 -29.64 -32.09 104.55
N THR A 145 -28.52 -31.57 104.07
CA THR A 145 -27.37 -31.19 104.91
C THR A 145 -27.56 -29.76 105.42
N SER A 146 -26.99 -29.49 106.59
CA SER A 146 -26.89 -28.15 107.17
C SER A 146 -25.60 -27.42 106.77
N VAL A 147 -24.74 -28.06 105.96
CA VAL A 147 -23.55 -27.44 105.38
C VAL A 147 -23.94 -26.41 104.34
N LYS A 148 -23.85 -25.14 104.71
CA LYS A 148 -24.17 -23.97 103.87
C LYS A 148 -22.98 -23.47 103.05
N LEU A 149 -21.76 -23.85 103.44
CA LEU A 149 -20.55 -23.53 102.70
C LEU A 149 -19.52 -24.66 102.84
N LEU A 150 -19.13 -25.24 101.71
CA LEU A 150 -18.03 -26.19 101.62
C LEU A 150 -17.06 -25.70 100.53
N ASP A 151 -15.83 -25.38 100.92
CA ASP A 151 -14.80 -24.93 100.00
C ASP A 151 -13.59 -25.87 100.02
N VAL A 152 -13.35 -26.52 98.88
CA VAL A 152 -12.22 -27.45 98.67
C VAL A 152 -11.26 -26.94 97.58
N GLN A 153 -11.31 -25.64 97.22
CA GLN A 153 -10.41 -25.09 96.19
C GLN A 153 -8.92 -25.20 96.56
N GLY A 154 -8.05 -25.31 95.56
CA GLY A 154 -6.59 -25.43 95.77
C GLY A 154 -6.14 -26.80 96.26
N ASN A 155 -7.02 -27.79 96.23
CA ASN A 155 -6.69 -29.20 96.41
C ASN A 155 -6.38 -29.86 95.06
N PRO A 156 -5.66 -31.00 95.03
CA PRO A 156 -5.41 -31.80 93.83
C PRO A 156 -6.66 -32.55 93.28
N CYS A 157 -7.86 -32.00 93.47
CA CYS A 157 -9.07 -32.37 92.77
C CYS A 157 -9.31 -31.42 91.58
N SER A 158 -10.17 -31.82 90.64
CA SER A 158 -10.55 -30.97 89.51
C SER A 158 -11.26 -29.69 89.98
N ALA A 159 -11.00 -28.57 89.29
CA ALA A 159 -11.68 -27.31 89.54
C ALA A 159 -13.21 -27.44 89.37
N ALA A 160 -13.65 -28.33 88.47
CA ALA A 160 -15.05 -28.67 88.27
C ALA A 160 -15.67 -29.28 89.53
N THR A 161 -15.04 -30.30 90.11
CA THR A 161 -15.52 -30.94 91.34
C THR A 161 -15.53 -29.98 92.53
N ALA A 162 -14.48 -29.17 92.68
CA ALA A 162 -14.45 -28.14 93.72
C ALA A 162 -15.59 -27.12 93.56
N SER A 163 -15.84 -26.66 92.33
CA SER A 163 -16.91 -25.72 92.02
C SER A 163 -18.29 -26.33 92.26
N ARG A 164 -18.49 -27.60 91.87
CA ARG A 164 -19.75 -28.33 92.08
C ARG A 164 -20.12 -28.40 93.56
N LEU A 165 -19.17 -28.81 94.41
CA LEU A 165 -19.36 -28.88 95.86
C LEU A 165 -19.65 -27.50 96.47
N TYR A 166 -18.92 -26.48 96.02
CA TYR A 166 -19.15 -25.12 96.45
C TYR A 166 -20.56 -24.63 96.11
N PHE A 167 -21.01 -24.82 94.86
CA PHE A 167 -22.36 -24.43 94.45
C PHE A 167 -23.45 -25.25 95.15
N LEU A 168 -23.29 -26.57 95.29
CA LEU A 168 -24.23 -27.42 96.03
C LEU A 168 -24.44 -26.97 97.48
N SER A 169 -23.41 -26.41 98.10
CA SER A 169 -23.48 -25.90 99.47
C SER A 169 -24.19 -24.55 99.58
N LYS A 170 -24.03 -23.67 98.59
CA LYS A 170 -24.57 -22.30 98.63
C LYS A 170 -26.04 -22.18 98.24
N THR A 171 -26.52 -23.03 97.33
CA THR A 171 -27.77 -22.74 96.61
C THR A 171 -28.94 -23.56 97.12
N GLU A 172 -29.66 -23.04 98.13
CA GLU A 172 -30.97 -23.58 98.53
C GLU A 172 -32.06 -23.36 97.45
N LYS A 173 -31.84 -22.41 96.54
CA LYS A 173 -32.82 -21.95 95.54
C LYS A 173 -32.56 -22.41 94.10
N CYS A 174 -31.59 -23.32 93.87
CA CYS A 174 -31.42 -23.88 92.54
C CYS A 174 -32.65 -24.68 92.11
N SER A 175 -32.99 -24.64 90.82
CA SER A 175 -33.96 -25.57 90.25
C SER A 175 -33.53 -27.03 90.50
N THR A 176 -34.49 -27.95 90.49
CA THR A 176 -34.20 -29.38 90.62
C THR A 176 -33.19 -29.86 89.59
N ASP A 177 -33.23 -29.29 88.39
CA ASP A 177 -32.36 -29.67 87.28
C ASP A 177 -30.92 -29.21 87.52
N VAL A 178 -30.73 -27.96 87.95
CA VAL A 178 -29.39 -27.44 88.28
C VAL A 178 -28.81 -28.21 89.47
N ARG A 179 -29.61 -28.48 90.50
CA ARG A 179 -29.15 -29.26 91.66
C ARG A 179 -28.78 -30.68 91.28
N SER A 180 -29.59 -31.34 90.45
CA SER A 180 -29.31 -32.68 89.92
C SER A 180 -28.02 -32.70 89.10
N ALA A 181 -27.85 -31.74 88.18
CA ALA A 181 -26.66 -31.63 87.35
C ALA A 181 -25.38 -31.38 88.15
N LEU A 182 -25.46 -30.56 89.21
CA LEU A 182 -24.32 -30.36 90.10
C LEU A 182 -23.98 -31.65 90.86
N LEU A 183 -24.97 -32.41 91.33
CA LEU A 183 -24.78 -33.70 92.01
C LEU A 183 -24.18 -34.77 91.10
N THR A 184 -24.77 -35.00 89.93
CA THR A 184 -24.35 -36.07 89.00
C THR A 184 -23.13 -35.67 88.18
N GLY A 185 -22.93 -34.37 87.93
CA GLY A 185 -21.95 -33.86 86.97
C GLY A 185 -22.37 -34.03 85.51
N ASN A 186 -23.62 -34.41 85.24
CA ASN A 186 -24.11 -34.69 83.90
C ASN A 186 -25.59 -34.29 83.75
N ALA A 187 -25.92 -33.63 82.65
CA ALA A 187 -27.30 -33.37 82.23
C ALA A 187 -27.34 -33.13 80.71
N GLN A 188 -28.38 -33.64 80.04
CA GLN A 188 -28.67 -33.30 78.65
C GLN A 188 -29.44 -31.97 78.51
N HIS A 189 -30.24 -31.63 79.53
CA HIS A 189 -31.07 -30.43 79.56
C HIS A 189 -30.97 -29.78 80.94
N ILE A 190 -30.79 -28.46 80.97
CA ILE A 190 -30.81 -27.68 82.22
C ILE A 190 -31.72 -26.47 82.06
N SER A 191 -32.64 -26.29 83.01
CA SER A 191 -33.44 -25.08 83.12
C SER A 191 -33.06 -24.25 84.34
N PHE A 192 -32.81 -22.96 84.11
CA PHE A 192 -32.68 -21.91 85.11
C PHE A 192 -33.99 -21.18 85.37
N ALA A 193 -35.12 -21.68 84.84
CA ALA A 193 -36.42 -21.08 85.06
C ALA A 193 -36.74 -20.96 86.55
N GLY A 194 -37.22 -19.78 86.94
CA GLY A 194 -37.52 -19.44 88.34
C GLY A 194 -36.34 -18.88 89.13
N MET A 195 -35.12 -18.90 88.59
CA MET A 195 -33.97 -18.21 89.19
C MET A 195 -33.94 -16.73 88.80
N THR A 196 -33.36 -15.91 89.67
CA THR A 196 -33.08 -14.50 89.39
C THR A 196 -31.68 -14.34 88.79
N TYR A 197 -31.44 -13.31 87.96
CA TYR A 197 -30.11 -13.09 87.38
C TYR A 197 -29.01 -12.92 88.44
N GLY A 198 -29.33 -12.32 89.60
CA GLY A 198 -28.38 -12.20 90.72
C GLY A 198 -27.90 -13.54 91.29
N GLU A 199 -28.63 -14.63 91.04
CA GLU A 199 -28.25 -16.00 91.43
C GLU A 199 -27.45 -16.72 90.34
N LEU A 200 -27.36 -16.16 89.12
CA LEU A 200 -26.59 -16.72 88.01
C LEU A 200 -25.13 -16.23 88.09
N GLU A 201 -24.32 -16.92 88.89
CA GLU A 201 -22.87 -16.66 88.96
C GLU A 201 -22.16 -17.09 87.66
N LYS A 202 -21.16 -16.32 87.20
CA LYS A 202 -20.37 -16.65 85.99
C LYS A 202 -19.72 -18.02 86.08
N GLU A 203 -19.32 -18.40 87.29
CA GLU A 203 -18.67 -19.65 87.63
C GLU A 203 -19.63 -20.84 87.52
N LEU A 204 -20.95 -20.63 87.68
CA LEU A 204 -21.97 -21.65 87.43
C LEU A 204 -22.10 -21.94 85.92
N LEU A 205 -22.05 -20.90 85.08
CA LEU A 205 -21.99 -21.08 83.62
C LEU A 205 -20.68 -21.73 83.17
N ARG A 206 -19.54 -21.40 83.81
CA ARG A 206 -18.26 -22.08 83.51
C ARG A 206 -18.28 -23.56 83.87
N PHE A 207 -19.02 -23.96 84.90
CA PHE A 207 -19.25 -25.37 85.19
C PHE A 207 -19.97 -26.06 84.01
N LEU A 208 -20.98 -25.42 83.41
CA LEU A 208 -21.69 -25.98 82.25
C LEU A 208 -20.79 -26.23 81.03
N LEU A 209 -19.72 -25.44 80.85
CA LEU A 209 -18.75 -25.64 79.75
C LEU A 209 -18.07 -27.01 79.80
N HIS A 210 -17.97 -27.63 80.99
CA HIS A 210 -17.29 -28.90 81.20
C HIS A 210 -18.26 -30.09 81.24
N MET A 211 -19.57 -29.87 81.06
CA MET A 211 -20.53 -30.97 81.01
C MET A 211 -20.59 -31.57 79.62
N GLU A 212 -20.09 -32.79 79.51
CA GLU A 212 -20.23 -33.59 78.31
C GLU A 212 -21.70 -33.97 78.06
N GLY A 213 -22.17 -33.77 76.82
CA GLY A 213 -23.51 -34.18 76.40
C GLY A 213 -24.63 -33.19 76.69
N LEU A 214 -24.35 -31.99 77.20
CA LEU A 214 -25.36 -30.95 77.39
C LEU A 214 -25.87 -30.44 76.03
N GLN A 215 -27.15 -30.68 75.74
CA GLN A 215 -27.77 -30.34 74.45
C GLN A 215 -28.58 -29.05 74.51
N SER A 216 -29.24 -28.74 75.63
CA SER A 216 -30.03 -27.51 75.75
C SER A 216 -29.93 -26.83 77.12
N VAL A 217 -29.97 -25.49 77.10
CA VAL A 217 -30.06 -24.67 78.31
C VAL A 217 -31.23 -23.69 78.18
N ASP A 218 -32.11 -23.69 79.18
CA ASP A 218 -33.31 -22.87 79.23
C ASP A 218 -33.18 -21.78 80.29
N PHE A 219 -33.22 -20.51 79.85
CA PHE A 219 -33.19 -19.31 80.70
C PHE A 219 -34.57 -18.66 80.82
N SER A 220 -35.64 -19.35 80.44
CA SER A 220 -36.98 -18.77 80.36
C SER A 220 -37.45 -18.14 81.67
N GLY A 221 -38.07 -16.96 81.57
CA GLY A 221 -38.60 -16.20 82.70
C GLY A 221 -37.57 -15.44 83.53
N MET A 222 -36.28 -15.53 83.20
CA MET A 222 -35.24 -14.77 83.91
C MET A 222 -35.17 -13.33 83.40
N ASP A 223 -35.15 -12.36 84.32
CA ASP A 223 -34.85 -10.97 83.99
C ASP A 223 -33.33 -10.75 83.88
N LEU A 224 -32.77 -11.11 82.73
CA LEU A 224 -31.33 -11.08 82.48
C LEU A 224 -30.82 -9.64 82.24
N GLY A 225 -31.65 -8.79 81.63
CA GLY A 225 -31.23 -7.51 81.07
C GLY A 225 -30.03 -7.63 80.10
N THR A 226 -29.45 -6.51 79.70
CA THR A 226 -28.30 -6.51 78.77
C THR A 226 -27.05 -7.18 79.38
N ALA A 227 -26.79 -6.96 80.67
CA ALA A 227 -25.61 -7.52 81.34
C ALA A 227 -25.67 -9.06 81.46
N GLY A 228 -26.86 -9.60 81.76
CA GLY A 228 -27.07 -11.04 81.79
C GLY A 228 -27.00 -11.64 80.40
N MET A 229 -27.59 -11.00 79.39
CA MET A 229 -27.48 -11.43 78.00
C MET A 229 -26.03 -11.46 77.50
N ILE A 230 -25.19 -10.47 77.83
CA ILE A 230 -23.74 -10.50 77.51
C ILE A 230 -23.06 -11.68 78.21
N THR A 231 -23.37 -11.91 79.48
CA THR A 231 -22.78 -13.00 80.27
C THR A 231 -23.14 -14.37 79.68
N VAL A 232 -24.40 -14.58 79.30
CA VAL A 232 -24.81 -15.81 78.61
C VAL A 232 -24.15 -15.89 77.24
N GLY A 233 -24.06 -14.80 76.48
CA GLY A 233 -23.36 -14.77 75.19
C GLY A 233 -21.89 -15.21 75.31
N THR A 234 -21.16 -14.75 76.34
CA THR A 234 -19.78 -15.22 76.57
C THR A 234 -19.70 -16.71 76.91
N PHE A 235 -20.71 -17.28 77.55
CA PHE A 235 -20.82 -18.72 77.76
C PHE A 235 -21.09 -19.47 76.46
N VAL A 236 -21.92 -18.91 75.58
CA VAL A 236 -22.23 -19.51 74.27
C VAL A 236 -20.99 -19.65 73.41
N ARG A 237 -20.07 -18.69 73.45
CA ARG A 237 -18.85 -18.73 72.65
C ARG A 237 -18.00 -19.99 72.86
N ASP A 238 -18.01 -20.52 74.08
CA ASP A 238 -17.13 -21.61 74.49
C ASP A 238 -17.91 -22.94 74.67
N THR A 239 -19.21 -22.98 74.34
CA THR A 239 -20.10 -24.12 74.59
C THR A 239 -20.40 -24.96 73.34
N GLN A 240 -20.84 -26.20 73.54
CA GLN A 240 -21.35 -27.10 72.49
C GLN A 240 -22.87 -27.31 72.58
N VAL A 241 -23.56 -26.50 73.38
CA VAL A 241 -25.01 -26.55 73.56
C VAL A 241 -25.72 -26.22 72.25
N SER A 242 -26.58 -27.13 71.78
CA SER A 242 -27.31 -26.98 70.52
C SER A 242 -28.47 -26.01 70.60
N ALA A 243 -29.20 -25.99 71.73
CA ALA A 243 -30.45 -25.22 71.86
C ALA A 243 -30.48 -24.32 73.09
N LEU A 244 -30.87 -23.05 72.90
CA LEU A 244 -31.03 -22.07 73.97
C LEU A 244 -32.42 -21.45 73.94
N SER A 245 -33.05 -21.33 75.11
CA SER A 245 -34.34 -20.67 75.27
C SER A 245 -34.23 -19.45 76.18
N PHE A 246 -34.81 -18.35 75.73
CA PHE A 246 -34.92 -17.06 76.41
C PHE A 246 -36.39 -16.59 76.43
N CYS A 247 -37.32 -17.54 76.52
CA CYS A 247 -38.74 -17.23 76.48
C CYS A 247 -39.15 -16.36 77.68
N LYS A 248 -39.95 -15.31 77.46
CA LYS A 248 -40.46 -14.40 78.51
C LYS A 248 -39.36 -13.77 79.40
N CYS A 249 -38.21 -13.43 78.84
CA CYS A 249 -37.10 -12.79 79.56
C CYS A 249 -37.12 -11.25 79.52
N SER A 250 -38.23 -10.65 79.08
CA SER A 250 -38.43 -9.19 78.95
C SER A 250 -37.33 -8.49 78.14
N LEU A 251 -36.83 -9.15 77.09
CA LEU A 251 -35.67 -8.69 76.33
C LEU A 251 -35.98 -7.51 75.40
N THR A 252 -34.98 -6.65 75.22
CA THR A 252 -34.95 -5.56 74.23
C THR A 252 -34.09 -5.94 73.03
N ASN A 253 -34.24 -5.23 71.91
CA ASN A 253 -33.40 -5.41 70.71
C ASN A 253 -31.90 -5.35 71.05
N ASP A 254 -31.48 -4.36 71.86
CA ASP A 254 -30.07 -4.18 72.20
C ASP A 254 -29.54 -5.34 73.05
N ALA A 255 -30.34 -5.89 73.96
CA ALA A 255 -29.93 -7.03 74.77
C ALA A 255 -29.65 -8.27 73.90
N VAL A 256 -30.49 -8.52 72.89
CA VAL A 256 -30.31 -9.65 71.95
C VAL A 256 -29.11 -9.42 71.01
N LEU A 257 -28.89 -8.20 70.53
CA LEU A 257 -27.72 -7.89 69.69
C LEU A 257 -26.41 -8.03 70.46
N ASN A 258 -26.35 -7.52 71.69
CA ASN A 258 -25.18 -7.67 72.56
C ASN A 258 -24.93 -9.14 72.92
N PHE A 259 -25.98 -9.95 73.06
CA PHE A 259 -25.86 -11.40 73.22
C PHE A 259 -25.15 -12.05 72.03
N PHE A 260 -25.61 -11.82 70.81
CA PHE A 260 -25.00 -12.42 69.61
C PHE A 260 -23.58 -11.91 69.36
N GLN A 261 -23.33 -10.63 69.65
CA GLN A 261 -21.97 -10.07 69.58
C GLN A 261 -21.02 -10.73 70.58
N ALA A 262 -21.49 -11.01 71.81
CA ALA A 262 -20.69 -11.71 72.81
C ALA A 262 -20.53 -13.21 72.50
N ALA A 263 -21.52 -13.80 71.83
CA ALA A 263 -21.53 -15.20 71.43
C ALA A 263 -20.57 -15.49 70.27
N ASP A 264 -20.32 -14.54 69.36
CA ASP A 264 -19.35 -14.65 68.25
C ASP A 264 -19.54 -15.92 67.39
N LEU A 265 -20.73 -16.06 66.80
CA LEU A 265 -21.18 -17.28 66.11
C LEU A 265 -20.54 -17.52 64.73
N ALA A 266 -19.63 -16.67 64.26
CA ALA A 266 -19.15 -16.69 62.88
C ALA A 266 -18.51 -18.04 62.48
N ASN A 267 -17.77 -18.66 63.41
CA ASN A 267 -17.05 -19.92 63.17
C ASN A 267 -17.53 -21.08 64.05
N GLN A 268 -18.76 -21.00 64.57
CA GLN A 268 -19.28 -22.00 65.49
C GLN A 268 -20.23 -22.99 64.82
N ARG A 269 -20.24 -24.24 65.31
CA ARG A 269 -21.19 -25.29 64.88
C ARG A 269 -22.47 -25.31 65.71
N TYR A 270 -22.42 -24.76 66.92
CA TYR A 270 -23.51 -24.68 67.88
C TYR A 270 -23.51 -23.28 68.50
N PRO A 271 -24.62 -22.78 69.04
CA PRO A 271 -25.98 -23.35 69.04
C PRO A 271 -26.65 -23.22 67.66
N ASN A 272 -27.51 -24.19 67.31
CA ASN A 272 -28.29 -24.17 66.07
C ASN A 272 -29.74 -23.71 66.29
N SER A 273 -30.20 -23.65 67.54
CA SER A 273 -31.58 -23.33 67.90
C SER A 273 -31.66 -22.24 68.98
N PHE A 274 -32.39 -21.17 68.68
CA PHE A 274 -32.68 -20.08 69.62
C PHE A 274 -34.20 -19.85 69.76
N ASP A 275 -34.71 -19.83 70.99
CA ASP A 275 -36.08 -19.41 71.27
C ASP A 275 -36.13 -18.07 71.99
N PHE A 276 -36.57 -17.02 71.30
CA PHE A 276 -36.79 -15.69 71.86
C PHE A 276 -38.28 -15.35 71.99
N SER A 277 -39.14 -16.37 72.03
CA SER A 277 -40.59 -16.18 72.07
C SER A 277 -41.08 -15.42 73.30
N SER A 278 -42.23 -14.76 73.17
CA SER A 278 -42.89 -13.98 74.23
C SER A 278 -42.05 -12.80 74.76
N ASN A 279 -41.07 -12.31 74.01
CA ASN A 279 -40.36 -11.05 74.29
C ASN A 279 -40.95 -9.92 73.45
N ILE A 280 -41.94 -9.22 74.01
CA ILE A 280 -42.70 -8.16 73.33
C ILE A 280 -41.82 -6.99 72.86
N GLY A 281 -40.68 -6.76 73.52
CA GLY A 281 -39.73 -5.70 73.18
C GLY A 281 -38.93 -5.93 71.90
N LEU A 282 -39.04 -7.10 71.26
CA LEU A 282 -38.32 -7.42 70.02
C LEU A 282 -39.12 -6.94 68.80
N SER A 283 -38.49 -6.15 67.92
CA SER A 283 -39.15 -5.53 66.74
C SER A 283 -38.50 -5.92 65.41
N ASN A 284 -39.09 -5.52 64.29
CA ASN A 284 -38.52 -5.72 62.94
C ASN A 284 -37.10 -5.17 62.78
N ASP A 285 -36.73 -4.13 63.54
CA ASP A 285 -35.37 -3.55 63.52
C ASP A 285 -34.32 -4.54 64.01
N LEU A 286 -34.67 -5.38 64.99
CA LEU A 286 -33.81 -6.47 65.44
C LEU A 286 -33.55 -7.43 64.30
N VAL A 287 -34.58 -7.90 63.61
CA VAL A 287 -34.43 -8.86 62.52
C VAL A 287 -33.51 -8.33 61.42
N ARG A 288 -33.66 -7.07 60.99
CA ARG A 288 -32.75 -6.48 59.99
C ARG A 288 -31.29 -6.50 60.44
N LYS A 289 -31.04 -6.14 61.70
CA LYS A 289 -29.70 -6.13 62.27
C LYS A 289 -29.16 -7.55 62.45
N LEU A 290 -29.97 -8.50 62.89
CA LEU A 290 -29.56 -9.90 63.05
C LEU A 290 -29.21 -10.53 61.71
N ILE A 291 -29.92 -10.18 60.63
CA ILE A 291 -29.58 -10.68 59.30
C ILE A 291 -28.13 -10.31 58.96
N SER A 292 -27.79 -9.02 59.00
CA SER A 292 -26.46 -8.55 58.59
C SER A 292 -25.33 -8.84 59.60
N THR A 293 -25.65 -8.91 60.90
CA THR A 293 -24.61 -9.09 61.95
C THR A 293 -24.48 -10.51 62.46
N THR A 294 -25.50 -11.35 62.28
CA THR A 294 -25.53 -12.70 62.85
C THR A 294 -25.74 -13.76 61.78
N PHE A 295 -26.83 -13.71 61.01
CA PHE A 295 -27.12 -14.73 60.00
C PHE A 295 -26.10 -14.68 58.86
N ASP A 296 -25.68 -13.51 58.40
CA ASP A 296 -24.67 -13.41 57.33
C ASP A 296 -23.31 -14.00 57.77
N GLN A 297 -23.01 -13.98 59.07
CA GLN A 297 -21.74 -14.49 59.61
C GLN A 297 -21.82 -15.96 60.05
N SER A 298 -23.00 -16.43 60.48
CA SER A 298 -23.18 -17.75 61.09
C SER A 298 -23.84 -18.75 60.14
N HIS A 299 -23.25 -19.92 59.99
CA HIS A 299 -23.80 -21.02 59.18
C HIS A 299 -24.58 -22.07 59.98
N CYS A 300 -24.69 -21.92 61.31
CA CYS A 300 -25.22 -22.98 62.18
C CYS A 300 -26.69 -22.80 62.59
N ILE A 301 -27.25 -21.58 62.51
CA ILE A 301 -28.60 -21.28 63.02
C ILE A 301 -29.66 -21.84 62.07
N THR A 302 -30.26 -22.96 62.43
CA THR A 302 -31.32 -23.62 61.63
C THR A 302 -32.70 -23.50 62.27
N ASN A 303 -32.80 -22.99 63.51
CA ASN A 303 -34.06 -22.71 64.17
C ASN A 303 -34.00 -21.41 64.98
N PHE A 304 -34.94 -20.50 64.74
CA PHE A 304 -34.99 -19.20 65.42
C PHE A 304 -36.44 -18.78 65.66
N ALA A 305 -36.93 -18.96 66.89
CA ALA A 305 -38.32 -18.69 67.23
C ALA A 305 -38.51 -17.25 67.75
N LEU A 306 -39.47 -16.53 67.15
CA LEU A 306 -39.85 -15.15 67.48
C LEU A 306 -41.36 -15.02 67.74
N THR A 307 -42.01 -16.09 68.22
CA THR A 307 -43.47 -16.07 68.43
C THR A 307 -43.86 -15.14 69.58
N LYS A 308 -45.01 -14.46 69.47
CA LYS A 308 -45.50 -13.51 70.50
C LYS A 308 -44.51 -12.35 70.78
N THR A 309 -43.86 -11.84 69.74
CA THR A 309 -43.01 -10.63 69.78
C THR A 309 -43.67 -9.49 68.97
N SER A 310 -43.03 -8.31 68.90
CA SER A 310 -43.46 -7.22 68.00
C SER A 310 -42.89 -7.33 66.58
N VAL A 311 -42.27 -8.47 66.23
CA VAL A 311 -41.81 -8.78 64.87
C VAL A 311 -43.01 -9.18 64.01
N THR A 312 -43.17 -8.56 62.84
CA THR A 312 -44.29 -8.85 61.96
C THR A 312 -44.12 -10.19 61.24
N PRO A 313 -45.21 -10.86 60.81
CA PRO A 313 -45.13 -12.15 60.12
C PRO A 313 -44.21 -12.16 58.90
N THR A 314 -44.09 -11.03 58.19
CA THR A 314 -43.16 -10.88 57.05
C THR A 314 -41.70 -11.04 57.47
N TYR A 315 -41.28 -10.42 58.58
CA TYR A 315 -39.91 -10.52 59.09
C TYR A 315 -39.66 -11.86 59.79
N VAL A 316 -40.69 -12.47 60.40
CA VAL A 316 -40.60 -13.85 60.90
C VAL A 316 -40.32 -14.82 59.75
N ARG A 317 -41.03 -14.68 58.61
CA ARG A 317 -40.78 -15.48 57.41
C ARG A 317 -39.37 -15.26 56.85
N LEU A 318 -38.85 -14.02 56.90
CA LEU A 318 -37.49 -13.73 56.48
C LEU A 318 -36.46 -14.49 57.33
N VAL A 319 -36.64 -14.52 58.65
CA VAL A 319 -35.81 -15.32 59.56
C VAL A 319 -35.93 -16.82 59.27
N GLN A 320 -37.13 -17.32 58.98
CA GLN A 320 -37.32 -18.72 58.58
C GLN A 320 -36.55 -19.04 57.28
N LYS A 321 -36.59 -18.13 56.29
CA LYS A 321 -35.82 -18.28 55.04
C LYS A 321 -34.30 -18.31 55.30
N GLU A 322 -33.79 -17.51 56.25
CA GLU A 322 -32.37 -17.59 56.66
C GLU A 322 -32.03 -18.93 57.34
N CYS A 323 -32.96 -19.46 58.14
CA CYS A 323 -32.80 -20.76 58.81
C CYS A 323 -32.82 -21.92 57.81
N GLU A 324 -33.68 -21.86 56.79
CA GLU A 324 -33.72 -22.80 55.66
C GLU A 324 -32.44 -22.71 54.82
N LEU A 325 -31.97 -21.48 54.53
CA LEU A 325 -30.71 -21.26 53.80
C LEU A 325 -29.50 -21.86 54.53
N ASN A 326 -29.53 -21.93 55.87
CA ASN A 326 -28.51 -22.61 56.67
C ASN A 326 -28.56 -24.15 56.60
N GLN A 327 -29.65 -24.72 56.09
CA GLN A 327 -29.77 -26.17 55.84
C GLN A 327 -29.32 -26.54 54.42
N GLU A 328 -29.19 -25.54 53.54
CA GLU A 328 -28.72 -25.70 52.17
C GLU A 328 -27.19 -25.80 52.08
N ASN A 329 -26.69 -26.10 50.88
CA ASN A 329 -25.25 -26.14 50.64
C ASN A 329 -24.59 -24.78 50.99
N PRO A 330 -23.49 -24.76 51.78
CA PRO A 330 -22.80 -23.52 52.17
C PRO A 330 -22.38 -22.62 51.00
N ALA A 331 -22.19 -23.17 49.79
CA ALA A 331 -21.95 -22.40 48.58
C ALA A 331 -23.14 -21.49 48.22
N ILE A 332 -24.38 -21.99 48.30
CA ILE A 332 -25.59 -21.20 48.05
C ILE A 332 -25.68 -20.06 49.06
N LYS A 333 -25.45 -20.37 50.34
CA LYS A 333 -25.47 -19.36 51.40
C LYS A 333 -24.43 -18.26 51.17
N ARG A 334 -23.18 -18.63 50.88
CA ARG A 334 -22.12 -17.64 50.59
C ARG A 334 -22.51 -16.73 49.42
N ALA A 335 -23.08 -17.31 48.35
CA ALA A 335 -23.57 -16.54 47.22
C ALA A 335 -24.71 -15.58 47.59
N VAL A 336 -25.70 -16.03 48.37
CA VAL A 336 -26.81 -15.16 48.84
C VAL A 336 -26.29 -14.00 49.68
N VAL A 337 -25.40 -14.27 50.65
CA VAL A 337 -24.82 -13.24 51.51
C VAL A 337 -24.00 -12.24 50.68
N ALA A 338 -23.17 -12.75 49.77
CA ALA A 338 -22.36 -11.90 48.90
C ALA A 338 -23.23 -10.97 48.05
N LEU A 339 -24.27 -11.50 47.40
CA LEU A 339 -25.19 -10.74 46.55
C LEU A 339 -26.04 -9.74 47.34
N ARG A 340 -26.59 -10.15 48.48
CA ARG A 340 -27.37 -9.29 49.37
C ARG A 340 -26.57 -8.07 49.81
N ASN A 341 -25.31 -8.27 50.14
CA ASN A 341 -24.42 -7.23 50.65
C ASN A 341 -23.70 -6.47 49.53
N ASN A 342 -23.92 -6.81 48.26
CA ASN A 342 -23.19 -6.25 47.11
C ASN A 342 -21.66 -6.22 47.36
N SER A 343 -21.15 -7.28 47.97
CA SER A 343 -19.72 -7.42 48.27
C SER A 343 -18.90 -7.65 47.00
N SER A 344 -17.58 -7.47 47.06
CA SER A 344 -16.68 -7.80 45.95
C SER A 344 -16.79 -9.26 45.51
N ASP A 345 -17.05 -10.17 46.45
CA ASP A 345 -17.18 -11.60 46.22
C ASP A 345 -18.43 -11.94 45.39
N ALA A 346 -19.37 -11.00 45.27
CA ALA A 346 -20.55 -11.16 44.44
C ALA A 346 -20.29 -10.90 42.95
N GLN A 347 -19.12 -10.35 42.58
CA GLN A 347 -18.78 -10.10 41.16
C GLN A 347 -18.74 -11.40 40.36
N GLU A 348 -18.23 -12.47 40.96
CA GLU A 348 -18.17 -13.81 40.39
C GLU A 348 -18.80 -14.81 41.36
N VAL A 349 -20.01 -15.27 41.03
CA VAL A 349 -20.71 -16.31 41.78
C VAL A 349 -20.52 -17.63 41.06
N ASN A 350 -19.65 -18.48 41.60
CA ASN A 350 -19.41 -19.82 41.10
C ASN A 350 -20.01 -20.88 42.04
N LEU A 351 -21.06 -21.55 41.56
CA LEU A 351 -21.76 -22.64 42.22
C LEU A 351 -21.60 -23.97 41.47
N GLN A 352 -20.58 -24.07 40.59
CA GLN A 352 -20.17 -25.35 40.05
C GLN A 352 -19.63 -26.22 41.19
N TRP A 353 -20.44 -27.18 41.63
CA TRP A 353 -20.15 -28.06 42.76
C TRP A 353 -20.21 -29.52 42.31
N ASP A 354 -19.55 -30.42 43.05
CA ASP A 354 -19.53 -31.86 42.74
C ASP A 354 -20.94 -32.49 42.83
N ALA A 355 -21.77 -31.94 43.71
CA ALA A 355 -23.16 -32.34 43.87
C ALA A 355 -24.09 -31.25 43.29
N PRO A 356 -25.15 -31.64 42.56
CA PRO A 356 -26.05 -30.68 41.93
C PRO A 356 -26.83 -29.86 42.97
N LEU A 357 -27.10 -28.60 42.64
CA LEU A 357 -27.75 -27.62 43.48
C LEU A 357 -29.06 -27.12 42.85
N PRO A 358 -30.07 -27.99 42.61
CA PRO A 358 -31.25 -27.64 41.81
C PRO A 358 -32.08 -26.50 42.40
N MET A 359 -32.05 -26.34 43.73
CA MET A 359 -32.82 -25.32 44.45
C MET A 359 -32.13 -23.96 44.53
N CYS A 360 -30.90 -23.80 44.02
CA CYS A 360 -30.11 -22.57 44.21
C CYS A 360 -30.84 -21.32 43.69
N MET A 361 -31.56 -21.42 42.57
CA MET A 361 -32.27 -20.29 41.97
C MET A 361 -33.43 -19.76 42.83
N ASN A 362 -34.06 -20.60 43.66
CA ASN A 362 -35.12 -20.17 44.59
C ASN A 362 -34.60 -19.19 45.65
N TYR A 363 -33.30 -19.25 45.97
CA TYR A 363 -32.67 -18.36 46.92
C TYR A 363 -32.02 -17.16 46.25
N LEU A 364 -31.48 -17.33 45.04
CA LEU A 364 -30.65 -16.32 44.39
C LEU A 364 -31.44 -15.31 43.55
N VAL A 365 -32.61 -15.67 43.02
CA VAL A 365 -33.35 -14.89 42.00
C VAL A 365 -33.55 -13.42 42.38
N ASP A 366 -34.05 -13.14 43.59
CA ASP A 366 -34.33 -11.77 44.05
C ASP A 366 -33.04 -10.96 44.19
N TYR A 367 -31.95 -11.59 44.64
CA TYR A 367 -30.67 -10.93 44.86
C TYR A 367 -29.92 -10.72 43.54
N ILE A 368 -29.99 -11.65 42.59
CA ILE A 368 -29.49 -11.45 41.23
C ILE A 368 -30.26 -10.28 40.58
N ALA A 369 -31.59 -10.24 40.69
CA ALA A 369 -32.41 -9.17 40.13
C ALA A 369 -32.05 -7.78 40.69
N ALA A 370 -31.69 -7.69 41.97
CA ALA A 370 -31.34 -6.45 42.66
C ALA A 370 -29.83 -6.11 42.63
N SER A 371 -28.96 -7.06 42.28
CA SER A 371 -27.51 -6.87 42.33
C SER A 371 -27.02 -5.89 41.27
N SER A 372 -26.22 -4.92 41.71
CA SER A 372 -25.49 -4.00 40.83
C SER A 372 -24.04 -4.40 40.62
N VAL A 373 -23.61 -5.54 41.18
CA VAL A 373 -22.20 -5.95 41.27
C VAL A 373 -21.90 -7.24 40.52
N ILE A 374 -22.84 -8.19 40.46
CA ILE A 374 -22.60 -9.49 39.81
C ILE A 374 -22.28 -9.32 38.31
N GLN A 375 -21.16 -9.89 37.87
CA GLN A 375 -20.74 -9.85 36.47
C GLN A 375 -20.67 -11.25 35.85
N HIS A 376 -20.40 -12.26 36.66
CA HIS A 376 -20.24 -13.65 36.22
C HIS A 376 -21.02 -14.58 37.14
N LEU A 377 -21.96 -15.35 36.57
CA LEU A 377 -22.70 -16.40 37.25
C LEU A 377 -22.37 -17.73 36.61
N ASN A 378 -21.71 -18.63 37.35
CA ASN A 378 -21.51 -20.01 36.95
C ASN A 378 -22.34 -20.94 37.83
N ILE A 379 -23.38 -21.53 37.26
CA ILE A 379 -24.25 -22.53 37.88
C ILE A 379 -24.25 -23.83 37.07
N SER A 380 -23.17 -24.07 36.32
CA SER A 380 -22.96 -25.31 35.57
C SER A 380 -23.01 -26.53 36.50
N ASN A 381 -23.50 -27.67 36.01
CA ASN A 381 -23.75 -28.89 36.78
C ASN A 381 -24.75 -28.76 37.95
N SER A 382 -25.48 -27.65 38.07
CA SER A 382 -26.43 -27.46 39.19
C SER A 382 -27.78 -28.16 38.97
N LEU A 383 -28.06 -28.66 37.76
CA LEU A 383 -29.33 -29.32 37.39
C LEU A 383 -30.58 -28.47 37.69
N ILE A 384 -30.49 -27.16 37.46
CA ILE A 384 -31.59 -26.22 37.73
C ILE A 384 -32.81 -26.40 36.82
N ASP A 385 -32.67 -27.16 35.72
CA ASP A 385 -33.69 -27.41 34.70
C ASP A 385 -34.34 -26.14 34.10
N ASP A 386 -35.41 -26.32 33.34
CA ASP A 386 -36.10 -25.23 32.65
C ASP A 386 -36.83 -24.29 33.62
N ALA A 387 -37.31 -24.79 34.77
CA ALA A 387 -38.00 -23.99 35.78
C ALA A 387 -37.03 -23.06 36.51
N GLY A 388 -35.84 -23.54 36.86
CA GLY A 388 -34.79 -22.70 37.41
C GLY A 388 -34.29 -21.66 36.40
N LEU A 389 -34.29 -22.00 35.11
CA LEU A 389 -33.89 -21.07 34.06
C LEU A 389 -34.95 -19.98 33.80
N GLU A 390 -36.23 -20.29 33.97
CA GLU A 390 -37.31 -19.30 33.96
C GLU A 390 -37.15 -18.26 35.08
N LEU A 391 -36.83 -18.70 36.30
CA LEU A 391 -36.50 -17.78 37.41
C LEU A 391 -35.31 -16.88 37.07
N LEU A 392 -34.25 -17.44 36.49
CA LEU A 392 -33.09 -16.63 36.06
C LEU A 392 -33.50 -15.61 35.00
N ALA A 393 -34.31 -16.02 34.01
CA ALA A 393 -34.80 -15.12 32.98
C ALA A 393 -35.64 -13.96 33.57
N GLU A 394 -36.48 -14.22 34.58
CA GLU A 394 -37.21 -13.19 35.31
C GLU A 394 -36.28 -12.21 36.04
N ALA A 395 -35.24 -12.71 36.71
CA ALA A 395 -34.24 -11.86 37.36
C ALA A 395 -33.48 -10.97 36.36
N LEU A 396 -33.12 -11.50 35.19
CA LEU A 396 -32.42 -10.77 34.14
C LEU A 396 -33.23 -9.61 33.54
N GLN A 397 -34.55 -9.59 33.72
CA GLN A 397 -35.34 -8.42 33.30
C GLN A 397 -35.06 -7.17 34.13
N LYS A 398 -34.52 -7.33 35.34
CA LYS A 398 -34.18 -6.23 36.27
C LYS A 398 -32.68 -6.05 36.47
N ASN A 399 -31.90 -7.13 36.32
CA ASN A 399 -30.46 -7.06 36.52
C ASN A 399 -29.76 -6.18 35.47
N THR A 400 -28.85 -5.33 35.94
CA THR A 400 -28.11 -4.37 35.11
C THR A 400 -26.59 -4.56 35.17
N SER A 401 -26.11 -5.69 35.69
CA SER A 401 -24.69 -5.92 36.01
C SER A 401 -24.11 -7.17 35.35
N LEU A 402 -24.90 -8.23 35.19
CA LEU A 402 -24.45 -9.55 34.75
C LEU A 402 -24.02 -9.55 33.28
N LYS A 403 -22.81 -10.07 33.02
CA LYS A 403 -22.17 -10.12 31.69
C LYS A 403 -21.96 -11.56 31.21
N VAL A 404 -21.65 -12.49 32.11
CA VAL A 404 -21.32 -13.88 31.78
C VAL A 404 -22.27 -14.83 32.53
N ILE A 405 -22.87 -15.75 31.80
CA ILE A 405 -23.76 -16.80 32.34
C ILE A 405 -23.23 -18.16 31.89
N GLU A 406 -22.88 -19.02 32.85
CA GLU A 406 -22.52 -20.41 32.59
C GLU A 406 -23.55 -21.39 33.17
N LEU A 407 -24.11 -22.17 32.26
CA LEU A 407 -25.23 -23.09 32.41
C LEU A 407 -24.91 -24.44 31.76
N ALA A 408 -23.63 -24.83 31.73
CA ALA A 408 -23.25 -26.09 31.12
C ALA A 408 -23.80 -27.25 31.95
N ASN A 409 -24.38 -28.27 31.30
CA ASN A 409 -24.91 -29.46 31.98
C ASN A 409 -25.94 -29.16 33.08
N CYS A 410 -26.97 -28.38 32.74
CA CYS A 410 -28.06 -28.00 33.65
C CYS A 410 -29.40 -28.70 33.35
N ARG A 411 -29.43 -29.68 32.42
CA ARG A 411 -30.64 -30.35 31.91
C ARG A 411 -31.64 -29.39 31.26
N ILE A 412 -31.15 -28.34 30.62
CA ILE A 412 -31.98 -27.36 29.91
C ILE A 412 -32.48 -27.96 28.59
N THR A 413 -33.74 -27.70 28.24
CA THR A 413 -34.35 -28.07 26.95
C THR A 413 -34.68 -26.82 26.11
N ALA A 414 -35.28 -27.00 24.94
CA ALA A 414 -35.80 -25.90 24.12
C ALA A 414 -36.73 -24.96 24.90
N THR A 415 -37.48 -25.47 25.88
CA THR A 415 -38.42 -24.65 26.66
C THR A 415 -37.70 -23.65 27.55
N GLY A 416 -36.64 -24.05 28.26
CA GLY A 416 -35.82 -23.15 29.05
C GLY A 416 -35.04 -22.16 28.18
N ILE A 417 -34.49 -22.63 27.05
CA ILE A 417 -33.81 -21.75 26.08
C ILE A 417 -34.76 -20.67 25.57
N GLN A 418 -36.01 -21.01 25.23
CA GLN A 418 -37.01 -20.03 24.82
C GLN A 418 -37.17 -18.92 25.88
N LYS A 419 -37.27 -19.27 27.17
CA LYS A 419 -37.46 -18.31 28.26
C LYS A 419 -36.26 -17.37 28.41
N LEU A 420 -35.05 -17.93 28.49
CA LEU A 420 -33.82 -17.15 28.62
C LEU A 420 -33.59 -16.27 27.39
N PHE A 421 -33.60 -16.86 26.19
CA PHE A 421 -33.25 -16.15 24.97
C PHE A 421 -34.32 -15.14 24.54
N ALA A 422 -35.59 -15.28 24.95
CA ALA A 422 -36.58 -14.23 24.78
C ALA A 422 -36.24 -12.95 25.58
N VAL A 423 -35.62 -13.10 26.76
CA VAL A 423 -35.12 -11.94 27.54
C VAL A 423 -33.85 -11.38 26.92
N LEU A 424 -32.92 -12.25 26.53
CA LEU A 424 -31.68 -11.83 25.88
C LEU A 424 -31.93 -11.13 24.54
N GLN A 425 -32.92 -11.57 23.76
CA GLN A 425 -33.31 -10.94 22.50
C GLN A 425 -33.72 -9.47 22.67
N LYS A 426 -34.34 -9.10 23.80
CA LYS A 426 -34.74 -7.71 24.09
C LYS A 426 -33.55 -6.79 24.33
N GLY A 427 -32.37 -7.32 24.63
CA GLY A 427 -31.16 -6.53 24.87
C GLY A 427 -31.21 -5.64 26.13
N ILE A 428 -32.11 -5.94 27.08
CA ILE A 428 -32.33 -5.13 28.28
C ILE A 428 -31.25 -5.34 29.36
N CYS A 429 -30.62 -6.51 29.41
CA CYS A 429 -29.55 -6.83 30.34
C CYS A 429 -28.16 -6.63 29.70
N LEU A 430 -27.09 -6.78 30.50
CA LEU A 430 -25.71 -6.59 30.06
C LEU A 430 -25.00 -7.87 29.61
N VAL A 431 -25.75 -8.98 29.50
CA VAL A 431 -25.19 -10.30 29.17
C VAL A 431 -24.52 -10.26 27.80
N GLN A 432 -23.29 -10.74 27.77
CA GLN A 432 -22.41 -10.78 26.62
C GLN A 432 -21.96 -12.21 26.29
N GLU A 433 -21.84 -13.06 27.31
CA GLU A 433 -21.35 -14.41 27.16
C GLU A 433 -22.30 -15.42 27.82
N VAL A 434 -22.63 -16.46 27.08
CA VAL A 434 -23.52 -17.53 27.52
C VAL A 434 -22.89 -18.88 27.19
N ASN A 435 -22.76 -19.75 28.20
CA ASN A 435 -22.34 -21.12 28.01
C ASN A 435 -23.50 -22.05 28.37
N ILE A 436 -24.09 -22.69 27.36
CA ILE A 436 -25.18 -23.68 27.47
C ILE A 436 -24.73 -25.04 26.92
N ALA A 437 -23.43 -25.31 26.96
CA ALA A 437 -22.87 -26.57 26.49
C ALA A 437 -23.42 -27.78 27.27
N ASN A 438 -23.45 -28.94 26.62
CA ASN A 438 -23.85 -30.21 27.24
C ASN A 438 -25.25 -30.16 27.89
N ASN A 439 -26.25 -29.64 27.18
CA ASN A 439 -27.65 -29.64 27.62
C ASN A 439 -28.48 -30.57 26.71
N ASN A 440 -29.81 -30.58 26.88
CA ASN A 440 -30.70 -31.39 26.05
C ASN A 440 -31.36 -30.52 24.97
N LEU A 441 -30.54 -29.75 24.24
CA LEU A 441 -31.00 -28.84 23.20
C LEU A 441 -31.18 -29.58 21.88
N ASP A 442 -32.33 -29.38 21.26
CA ASP A 442 -32.70 -29.90 19.95
C ASP A 442 -32.72 -28.78 18.89
N GLU A 443 -33.01 -29.14 17.64
CA GLU A 443 -33.14 -28.20 16.53
C GLU A 443 -34.19 -27.09 16.78
N GLY A 444 -35.23 -27.38 17.57
CA GLY A 444 -36.25 -26.40 17.98
C GLY A 444 -35.70 -25.26 18.84
N SER A 445 -34.55 -25.47 19.48
CA SER A 445 -33.84 -24.46 20.28
C SER A 445 -33.14 -23.40 19.42
N VAL A 446 -32.71 -23.77 18.20
CA VAL A 446 -31.89 -22.93 17.30
C VAL A 446 -32.59 -21.63 16.92
N GLN A 447 -33.90 -21.68 16.65
CA GLN A 447 -34.66 -20.48 16.27
C GLN A 447 -34.63 -19.38 17.34
N TYR A 448 -34.68 -19.75 18.63
CA TYR A 448 -34.67 -18.79 19.73
C TYR A 448 -33.28 -18.19 19.92
N ILE A 449 -32.26 -19.04 19.80
CA ILE A 449 -30.85 -18.64 19.89
C ILE A 449 -30.50 -17.67 18.77
N THR A 450 -30.78 -18.05 17.53
CA THR A 450 -30.45 -17.22 16.37
C THR A 450 -31.27 -15.93 16.33
N ALA A 451 -32.55 -15.94 16.73
CA ALA A 451 -33.35 -14.73 16.86
C ALA A 451 -32.75 -13.74 17.87
N ALA A 452 -32.26 -14.23 19.01
CA ALA A 452 -31.59 -13.40 20.01
C ALA A 452 -30.24 -12.88 19.52
N LEU A 453 -29.40 -13.72 18.89
CA LEU A 453 -28.10 -13.28 18.35
C LEU A 453 -28.27 -12.18 17.30
N ARG A 454 -29.28 -12.30 16.42
CA ARG A 454 -29.61 -11.27 15.42
C ARG A 454 -30.04 -9.94 16.06
N ALA A 455 -30.91 -10.00 17.06
CA ALA A 455 -31.48 -8.81 17.69
C ALA A 455 -30.56 -8.14 18.72
N ASN A 456 -29.71 -8.91 19.41
CA ASN A 456 -28.88 -8.44 20.50
C ASN A 456 -27.37 -8.48 20.16
N PRO A 457 -26.77 -7.34 19.76
CA PRO A 457 -25.34 -7.26 19.46
C PRO A 457 -24.41 -7.47 20.65
N ARG A 458 -24.92 -7.43 21.88
CA ARG A 458 -24.08 -7.60 23.06
C ARG A 458 -23.66 -9.05 23.26
N LEU A 459 -24.45 -10.02 22.77
CA LEU A 459 -24.15 -11.45 22.86
C LEU A 459 -22.99 -11.83 21.95
N LYS A 460 -21.77 -11.71 22.45
CA LYS A 460 -20.53 -11.93 21.69
C LYS A 460 -20.01 -13.36 21.78
N THR A 461 -20.33 -14.09 22.84
CA THR A 461 -19.84 -15.47 23.01
C THR A 461 -20.99 -16.37 23.38
N LEU A 462 -21.15 -17.44 22.59
CA LEU A 462 -22.11 -18.49 22.86
C LEU A 462 -21.43 -19.84 22.71
N ASN A 463 -21.31 -20.59 23.81
CA ASN A 463 -20.91 -21.98 23.77
C ASN A 463 -22.15 -22.87 23.84
N ILE A 464 -22.42 -23.59 22.76
CA ILE A 464 -23.51 -24.56 22.63
C ILE A 464 -22.98 -25.97 22.31
N ASN A 465 -21.68 -26.20 22.53
CA ASN A 465 -21.07 -27.49 22.22
C ASN A 465 -21.70 -28.62 23.03
N VAL A 466 -21.59 -29.85 22.52
CA VAL A 466 -22.14 -31.06 23.17
C VAL A 466 -23.67 -31.01 23.25
N ASN A 467 -24.34 -30.60 22.18
CA ASN A 467 -25.80 -30.74 22.00
C ASN A 467 -26.05 -31.52 20.70
N PRO A 468 -25.95 -32.86 20.71
CA PRO A 468 -25.88 -33.68 19.50
C PRO A 468 -27.15 -33.69 18.64
N ALA A 469 -28.29 -33.23 19.19
CA ALA A 469 -29.54 -33.13 18.45
C ALA A 469 -29.63 -31.87 17.56
N ILE A 470 -28.65 -30.94 17.65
CA ILE A 470 -28.54 -29.77 16.76
C ILE A 470 -27.70 -30.14 15.54
N SER A 471 -28.20 -29.83 14.35
CA SER A 471 -27.49 -30.14 13.10
C SER A 471 -26.18 -29.35 12.94
N PRO A 472 -25.16 -29.88 12.24
CA PRO A 472 -23.93 -29.14 11.97
C PRO A 472 -24.14 -27.82 11.20
N ALA A 473 -25.15 -27.77 10.33
CA ALA A 473 -25.49 -26.55 9.59
C ALA A 473 -25.98 -25.45 10.53
N SER A 474 -26.85 -25.79 11.48
CA SER A 474 -27.36 -24.86 12.49
C SER A 474 -26.28 -24.43 13.48
N MET A 475 -25.35 -25.33 13.83
CA MET A 475 -24.16 -24.98 14.62
C MET A 475 -23.29 -23.95 13.88
N GLN A 476 -23.11 -24.11 12.57
CA GLN A 476 -22.38 -23.17 11.73
C GLN A 476 -23.09 -21.81 11.62
N GLU A 477 -24.43 -21.80 11.50
CA GLU A 477 -25.23 -20.58 11.51
C GLU A 477 -25.08 -19.81 12.83
N ILE A 478 -25.17 -20.52 13.97
CA ILE A 478 -24.99 -19.93 15.30
C ILE A 478 -23.57 -19.38 15.47
N ALA A 479 -22.55 -20.12 15.03
CA ALA A 479 -21.17 -19.66 15.05
C ALA A 479 -20.98 -18.40 14.19
N GLY A 480 -21.57 -18.38 12.99
CA GLY A 480 -21.57 -17.22 12.09
C GLY A 480 -22.22 -15.99 12.74
N LEU A 481 -23.41 -16.13 13.33
CA LEU A 481 -24.08 -15.03 14.04
C LEU A 481 -23.30 -14.55 15.28
N THR A 482 -22.61 -15.46 15.96
CA THR A 482 -21.72 -15.10 17.08
C THR A 482 -20.52 -14.30 16.59
N MET A 483 -19.92 -14.68 15.45
CA MET A 483 -18.86 -13.90 14.80
C MET A 483 -19.37 -12.52 14.36
N VAL A 484 -20.59 -12.43 13.81
CA VAL A 484 -21.24 -11.13 13.48
C VAL A 484 -21.40 -10.23 14.70
N ASN A 485 -21.67 -10.79 15.88
CA ASN A 485 -21.77 -10.02 17.12
C ASN A 485 -20.40 -9.61 17.68
N ARG A 486 -19.34 -10.37 17.40
CA ARG A 486 -17.94 -10.00 17.75
C ARG A 486 -17.36 -8.96 16.82
N ALA A 487 -17.80 -8.95 15.55
CA ALA A 487 -17.35 -8.00 14.56
C ALA A 487 -17.60 -6.55 15.03
N PRO A 488 -16.71 -5.61 14.66
CA PRO A 488 -16.90 -4.20 14.96
C PRO A 488 -18.28 -3.69 14.48
N PRO A 489 -18.92 -2.75 15.22
CA PRO A 489 -20.25 -2.25 14.88
C PRO A 489 -20.40 -1.76 13.43
N GLN A 490 -19.33 -1.17 12.90
CA GLN A 490 -19.26 -0.67 11.53
C GLN A 490 -19.43 -1.80 10.51
N ILE A 491 -18.69 -2.92 10.67
CA ILE A 491 -18.83 -4.11 9.80
C ILE A 491 -20.23 -4.68 9.93
N ARG A 492 -20.68 -4.97 11.15
CA ARG A 492 -22.01 -5.56 11.37
C ARG A 492 -23.11 -4.76 10.68
N SER A 493 -23.07 -3.43 10.78
CA SER A 493 -24.10 -2.56 10.21
C SER A 493 -24.18 -2.65 8.68
N VAL A 494 -23.08 -2.98 8.00
CA VAL A 494 -23.04 -3.06 6.54
C VAL A 494 -23.19 -4.47 5.98
N LEU A 495 -22.97 -5.53 6.77
CA LEU A 495 -23.07 -6.91 6.25
C LEU A 495 -24.38 -7.19 5.51
N PRO A 496 -25.57 -6.82 6.05
CA PRO A 496 -26.83 -7.02 5.32
C PRO A 496 -26.89 -6.21 4.03
N LEU A 497 -26.26 -5.03 3.97
CA LEU A 497 -26.23 -4.20 2.76
C LEU A 497 -25.32 -4.81 1.70
N ILE A 498 -24.20 -5.41 2.11
CA ILE A 498 -23.27 -6.13 1.25
C ILE A 498 -23.95 -7.39 0.70
N GLU A 499 -24.51 -8.25 1.56
CA GLU A 499 -25.18 -9.50 1.16
C GLU A 499 -26.37 -9.27 0.23
N ASN A 500 -27.13 -8.19 0.43
CA ASN A 500 -28.29 -7.84 -0.40
C ASN A 500 -27.95 -7.01 -1.65
N ASN A 501 -26.67 -6.88 -2.02
CA ASN A 501 -26.26 -6.12 -3.20
C ASN A 501 -26.83 -4.68 -3.21
N SER A 502 -26.79 -3.99 -2.07
CA SER A 502 -27.28 -2.62 -1.97
C SER A 502 -26.52 -1.72 -2.94
N LYS A 503 -27.27 -0.95 -3.74
CA LYS A 503 -26.71 0.00 -4.71
C LYS A 503 -26.01 1.19 -4.03
N ASP A 504 -26.31 1.44 -2.76
CA ASP A 504 -25.71 2.52 -1.97
C ASP A 504 -24.30 2.16 -1.46
N VAL A 505 -23.92 0.88 -1.52
CA VAL A 505 -22.64 0.37 -1.02
C VAL A 505 -21.74 -0.02 -2.18
N VAL A 506 -21.01 0.96 -2.70
CA VAL A 506 -20.00 0.78 -3.77
C VAL A 506 -18.59 0.89 -3.20
N VAL A 507 -18.40 1.73 -2.18
CA VAL A 507 -17.11 2.00 -1.53
C VAL A 507 -17.25 1.68 -0.03
N LEU A 508 -16.30 0.92 0.51
CA LEU A 508 -16.23 0.55 1.92
C LEU A 508 -14.89 0.97 2.51
N ASP A 509 -14.91 1.74 3.60
CA ASP A 509 -13.72 2.15 4.34
C ASP A 509 -13.79 1.67 5.79
N PHE A 510 -12.94 0.70 6.10
CA PHE A 510 -12.68 0.21 7.46
C PHE A 510 -11.21 0.42 7.85
N SER A 511 -10.60 1.49 7.35
CA SER A 511 -9.26 1.86 7.78
C SER A 511 -9.20 2.03 9.30
N GLY A 512 -8.04 1.72 9.89
CA GLY A 512 -7.79 1.64 11.35
C GLY A 512 -8.03 2.92 12.17
N LYS A 513 -8.67 3.95 11.59
CA LYS A 513 -9.12 5.16 12.26
C LYS A 513 -10.38 4.89 13.10
N GLY A 514 -10.24 4.08 14.15
CA GLY A 514 -11.29 3.79 15.13
C GLY A 514 -11.94 2.42 15.03
N VAL A 515 -11.50 1.58 14.08
CA VAL A 515 -11.89 0.17 13.94
C VAL A 515 -10.63 -0.67 14.02
N THR A 516 -10.67 -1.79 14.74
CA THR A 516 -9.61 -2.80 14.72
C THR A 516 -10.20 -4.07 14.14
N LEU A 517 -9.66 -4.49 12.98
CA LEU A 517 -10.05 -5.72 12.32
C LEU A 517 -9.05 -6.82 12.63
N ASP A 518 -9.58 -7.92 13.16
CA ASP A 518 -8.90 -9.20 13.32
C ASP A 518 -9.19 -10.13 12.12
N ASP A 519 -8.55 -11.29 12.12
CA ASP A 519 -8.65 -12.31 11.07
C ASP A 519 -10.11 -12.76 10.85
N ASP A 520 -10.88 -12.89 11.94
CA ASP A 520 -12.29 -13.30 11.95
C ASP A 520 -13.19 -12.23 11.28
N SER A 521 -12.94 -10.96 11.57
CA SER A 521 -13.65 -9.84 10.94
C SER A 521 -13.40 -9.80 9.43
N VAL A 522 -12.16 -10.08 9.00
CA VAL A 522 -11.80 -10.15 7.57
C VAL A 522 -12.42 -11.36 6.90
N TRP A 523 -12.42 -12.52 7.56
CA TRP A 523 -13.11 -13.72 7.06
C TRP A 523 -14.60 -13.43 6.82
N LEU A 524 -15.26 -12.81 7.79
CA LEU A 524 -16.68 -12.48 7.72
C LEU A 524 -16.97 -11.50 6.57
N LEU A 525 -16.16 -10.44 6.43
CA LEU A 525 -16.25 -9.53 5.29
C LEU A 525 -16.04 -10.25 3.95
N ALA A 526 -15.05 -11.13 3.86
CA ALA A 526 -14.77 -11.88 2.64
C ALA A 526 -15.96 -12.77 2.25
N GLN A 527 -16.61 -13.45 3.20
CA GLN A 527 -17.81 -14.26 2.91
C GLN A 527 -18.98 -13.41 2.42
N ALA A 528 -19.26 -12.28 3.07
CA ALA A 528 -20.31 -11.37 2.63
C ALA A 528 -20.01 -10.81 1.22
N LEU A 529 -18.75 -10.42 0.96
CA LEU A 529 -18.32 -9.89 -0.33
C LEU A 529 -18.38 -10.92 -1.47
N ARG A 530 -18.28 -12.23 -1.19
CA ARG A 530 -18.49 -13.29 -2.22
C ARG A 530 -19.91 -13.26 -2.78
N LEU A 531 -20.90 -12.87 -1.98
CA LEU A 531 -22.30 -12.74 -2.40
C LEU A 531 -22.61 -11.36 -3.04
N ASN A 532 -21.63 -10.44 -3.01
CA ASN A 532 -21.79 -9.07 -3.45
C ASN A 532 -21.23 -8.83 -4.85
N SER A 533 -21.96 -8.01 -5.60
CA SER A 533 -21.69 -7.61 -6.97
C SER A 533 -21.67 -6.08 -7.16
N THR A 534 -21.86 -5.30 -6.08
CA THR A 534 -21.94 -3.83 -6.12
C THR A 534 -20.69 -3.12 -5.63
N VAL A 535 -19.99 -3.67 -4.64
CA VAL A 535 -18.75 -3.12 -4.08
C VAL A 535 -17.66 -3.14 -5.15
N ARG A 536 -16.95 -2.01 -5.24
CA ARG A 536 -15.85 -1.77 -6.19
C ARG A 536 -14.57 -1.36 -5.47
N GLN A 537 -14.67 -0.73 -4.30
CA GLN A 537 -13.51 -0.24 -3.55
C GLN A 537 -13.61 -0.65 -2.09
N LEU A 538 -12.53 -1.22 -1.55
CA LEU A 538 -12.43 -1.64 -0.15
C LEU A 538 -11.11 -1.17 0.47
N ASN A 539 -11.21 -0.38 1.54
CA ASN A 539 -10.06 0.05 2.32
C ASN A 539 -10.03 -0.65 3.69
N LEU A 540 -9.02 -1.49 3.91
CA LEU A 540 -8.76 -2.18 5.18
C LEU A 540 -7.44 -1.74 5.82
N SER A 541 -6.86 -0.63 5.36
CA SER A 541 -5.55 -0.16 5.82
C SER A 541 -5.49 0.07 7.34
N HIS A 542 -4.29 -0.02 7.93
CA HIS A 542 -4.04 0.18 9.36
C HIS A 542 -4.79 -0.78 10.29
N ASN A 543 -5.07 -2.00 9.82
CA ASN A 543 -5.56 -3.10 10.68
C ASN A 543 -4.45 -4.12 10.95
N SER A 544 -4.68 -5.19 11.72
CA SER A 544 -3.61 -6.13 12.11
C SER A 544 -4.05 -7.59 12.03
N PHE A 545 -4.65 -7.96 10.89
CA PHE A 545 -5.15 -9.31 10.60
C PHE A 545 -4.11 -10.25 9.95
N GLY A 546 -2.88 -9.77 9.73
CA GLY A 546 -1.73 -10.57 9.28
C GLY A 546 -1.95 -11.46 8.05
N ASP A 547 -1.21 -12.57 8.00
CA ASP A 547 -1.22 -13.53 6.89
C ASP A 547 -2.53 -14.32 6.78
N THR A 548 -3.20 -14.61 7.90
CA THR A 548 -4.46 -15.36 7.91
C THR A 548 -5.57 -14.55 7.23
N GLY A 549 -5.76 -13.29 7.64
CA GLY A 549 -6.76 -12.42 7.01
C GLY A 549 -6.42 -12.12 5.56
N ALA A 550 -5.13 -11.95 5.21
CA ALA A 550 -4.70 -11.83 3.82
C ALA A 550 -5.04 -13.07 2.98
N SER A 551 -4.97 -14.27 3.57
CA SER A 551 -5.34 -15.52 2.89
C SER A 551 -6.84 -15.57 2.61
N TYR A 552 -7.70 -15.14 3.54
CA TYR A 552 -9.14 -15.04 3.29
C TYR A 552 -9.48 -14.05 2.18
N LEU A 553 -8.77 -12.92 2.12
CA LEU A 553 -8.90 -11.96 1.03
C LEU A 553 -8.41 -12.54 -0.30
N ALA A 554 -7.31 -13.29 -0.31
CA ALA A 554 -6.80 -13.96 -1.49
C ALA A 554 -7.82 -14.98 -2.04
N ASP A 555 -8.38 -15.83 -1.17
CA ASP A 555 -9.41 -16.80 -1.55
C ASP A 555 -10.68 -16.12 -2.09
N TYR A 556 -11.01 -14.93 -1.58
CA TYR A 556 -12.11 -14.12 -2.11
C TYR A 556 -11.75 -13.53 -3.48
N LEU A 557 -10.56 -12.93 -3.61
CA LEU A 557 -10.11 -12.29 -4.85
C LEU A 557 -9.97 -13.29 -5.99
N ALA A 558 -9.59 -14.55 -5.73
CA ALA A 558 -9.40 -15.55 -6.77
C ALA A 558 -10.64 -15.73 -7.67
N ASP A 559 -11.83 -15.65 -7.08
CA ASP A 559 -13.13 -15.82 -7.76
C ASP A 559 -13.87 -14.50 -8.00
N ASN A 560 -13.51 -13.43 -7.30
CA ASN A 560 -14.21 -12.15 -7.39
C ASN A 560 -13.98 -11.44 -8.74
N ARG A 561 -15.07 -10.90 -9.31
CA ARG A 561 -15.07 -10.19 -10.61
C ARG A 561 -15.53 -8.73 -10.50
N THR A 562 -15.60 -8.18 -9.29
CA THR A 562 -16.24 -6.88 -9.03
C THR A 562 -15.35 -5.88 -8.31
N MET A 563 -14.49 -6.31 -7.41
CA MET A 563 -13.54 -5.45 -6.69
C MET A 563 -12.54 -4.86 -7.69
N LEU A 564 -12.42 -3.53 -7.70
CA LEU A 564 -11.50 -2.76 -8.54
C LEU A 564 -10.33 -2.21 -7.73
N GLU A 565 -10.56 -1.79 -6.49
CA GLU A 565 -9.51 -1.21 -5.64
C GLU A 565 -9.53 -1.82 -4.25
N LEU A 566 -8.37 -2.32 -3.81
CA LEU A 566 -8.19 -2.88 -2.48
C LEU A 566 -6.98 -2.25 -1.80
N ASN A 567 -7.20 -1.60 -0.66
CA ASN A 567 -6.14 -0.99 0.12
C ASN A 567 -5.86 -1.80 1.40
N LEU A 568 -4.68 -2.41 1.46
CA LEU A 568 -4.17 -3.20 2.58
C LEU A 568 -2.89 -2.58 3.18
N PHE A 569 -2.75 -1.25 3.07
CA PHE A 569 -1.63 -0.51 3.63
C PHE A 569 -1.50 -0.79 5.12
N SER A 570 -0.31 -1.21 5.59
CA SER A 570 -0.04 -1.42 7.01
C SER A 570 -0.99 -2.41 7.72
N CYS A 571 -1.19 -3.59 7.14
CA CYS A 571 -2.05 -4.66 7.67
C CYS A 571 -1.30 -5.81 8.38
N THR A 572 0.01 -5.64 8.63
CA THR A 572 0.94 -6.67 9.16
C THR A 572 1.07 -7.93 8.30
N ILE A 573 0.84 -7.81 6.99
CA ILE A 573 0.93 -8.92 6.04
C ILE A 573 2.41 -9.29 5.84
N GLY A 574 2.73 -10.57 6.01
CA GLY A 574 4.06 -11.14 5.80
C GLY A 574 4.17 -11.88 4.46
N ASN A 575 5.22 -12.68 4.35
CA ASN A 575 5.57 -13.39 3.12
C ASN A 575 4.47 -14.38 2.66
N ARG A 576 3.80 -15.07 3.59
CA ARG A 576 2.77 -16.06 3.23
C ARG A 576 1.50 -15.39 2.71
N GLY A 577 1.06 -14.32 3.36
CA GLY A 577 -0.08 -13.54 2.91
C GLY A 577 0.17 -12.89 1.54
N ALA A 578 1.37 -12.34 1.34
CA ALA A 578 1.80 -11.79 0.06
C ALA A 578 1.77 -12.83 -1.08
N GLN A 579 2.30 -14.04 -0.84
CA GLN A 579 2.27 -15.14 -1.80
C GLN A 579 0.84 -15.56 -2.17
N ASN A 580 -0.07 -15.62 -1.20
CA ASN A 580 -1.46 -15.99 -1.45
C ASN A 580 -2.18 -14.92 -2.27
N LEU A 581 -1.99 -13.64 -1.94
CA LEU A 581 -2.52 -12.53 -2.74
C LEU A 581 -1.94 -12.57 -4.17
N CYS A 582 -0.63 -12.82 -4.33
CA CYS A 582 -0.01 -12.95 -5.64
C CYS A 582 -0.61 -14.10 -6.48
N LYS A 583 -0.92 -15.25 -5.85
CA LYS A 583 -1.60 -16.36 -6.53
C LYS A 583 -3.02 -15.98 -6.95
N ALA A 584 -3.76 -15.26 -6.11
CA ALA A 584 -5.10 -14.79 -6.43
C ALA A 584 -5.09 -13.81 -7.62
N LEU A 585 -4.07 -12.95 -7.72
CA LEU A 585 -3.91 -12.03 -8.86
C LEU A 585 -3.66 -12.76 -10.18
N ALA A 586 -3.16 -13.99 -10.18
CA ALA A 586 -3.01 -14.77 -11.41
C ALA A 586 -4.37 -15.12 -12.05
N THR A 587 -5.42 -15.31 -11.24
CA THR A 587 -6.76 -15.67 -11.72
C THR A 587 -7.74 -14.50 -11.70
N ASN A 588 -7.50 -13.48 -10.88
CA ASN A 588 -8.34 -12.30 -10.80
C ASN A 588 -8.14 -11.40 -12.04
N GLN A 589 -9.25 -11.06 -12.70
CA GLN A 589 -9.27 -10.23 -13.92
C GLN A 589 -10.11 -8.95 -13.72
N ALA A 590 -10.31 -8.54 -12.47
CA ALA A 590 -11.14 -7.38 -12.12
C ALA A 590 -10.38 -6.31 -11.33
N LEU A 591 -9.50 -6.71 -10.41
CA LEU A 591 -8.78 -5.80 -9.53
C LEU A 591 -7.81 -4.93 -10.34
N GLN A 592 -7.95 -3.61 -10.21
CA GLN A 592 -7.18 -2.60 -10.92
C GLN A 592 -6.14 -1.92 -10.04
N SER A 593 -6.40 -1.77 -8.74
CA SER A 593 -5.43 -1.20 -7.79
C SER A 593 -5.33 -2.06 -6.52
N LEU A 594 -4.10 -2.39 -6.13
CA LEU A 594 -3.80 -3.05 -4.86
C LEU A 594 -2.68 -2.31 -4.14
N ASP A 595 -2.94 -1.88 -2.91
CA ASP A 595 -1.92 -1.30 -2.04
C ASP A 595 -1.51 -2.29 -0.95
N LEU A 596 -0.24 -2.74 -1.00
CA LEU A 596 0.39 -3.59 0.01
C LEU A 596 1.54 -2.87 0.74
N SER A 597 1.62 -1.55 0.63
CA SER A 597 2.67 -0.75 1.23
C SER A 597 2.70 -0.87 2.76
N ASN A 598 3.87 -0.64 3.34
CA ASN A 598 4.12 -0.68 4.78
C ASN A 598 3.75 -2.03 5.46
N ASN A 599 3.92 -3.14 4.75
CA ASN A 599 3.78 -4.51 5.26
C ASN A 599 5.15 -5.22 5.38
N MET A 600 5.17 -6.40 6.01
CA MET A 600 6.38 -7.10 6.46
C MET A 600 6.88 -8.16 5.46
N MET A 601 6.76 -7.89 4.16
CA MET A 601 7.13 -8.82 3.09
C MET A 601 8.45 -8.44 2.39
N ASP A 602 9.15 -9.45 1.85
CA ASP A 602 10.38 -9.33 1.05
C ASP A 602 10.17 -9.68 -0.44
N ALA A 603 11.19 -9.45 -1.26
CA ALA A 603 11.12 -9.69 -2.71
C ALA A 603 10.90 -11.17 -3.06
N ASP A 604 11.47 -12.10 -2.28
CA ASP A 604 11.34 -13.54 -2.53
C ASP A 604 9.87 -13.98 -2.43
N SER A 605 9.11 -13.41 -1.49
CA SER A 605 7.69 -13.68 -1.34
C SER A 605 6.84 -13.27 -2.55
N LEU A 606 7.26 -12.24 -3.29
CA LEU A 606 6.58 -11.74 -4.49
C LEU A 606 7.30 -12.14 -5.78
N SER A 607 8.28 -13.04 -5.74
CA SER A 607 9.10 -13.41 -6.90
C SER A 607 8.30 -13.84 -8.14
N ALA A 608 7.11 -14.42 -7.97
CA ALA A 608 6.21 -14.78 -9.07
C ALA A 608 5.41 -13.60 -9.66
N LEU A 609 5.33 -12.46 -8.96
CA LEU A 609 4.48 -11.34 -9.32
C LEU A 609 4.77 -10.76 -10.71
N PRO A 610 6.03 -10.58 -11.15
CA PRO A 610 6.30 -10.09 -12.51
C PRO A 610 5.76 -11.03 -13.61
N LEU A 611 5.88 -12.35 -13.42
CA LEU A 611 5.32 -13.35 -14.33
C LEU A 611 3.79 -13.36 -14.29
N VAL A 612 3.21 -13.19 -13.11
CA VAL A 612 1.75 -13.07 -12.93
C VAL A 612 1.22 -11.82 -13.63
N LEU A 613 1.88 -10.67 -13.47
CA LEU A 613 1.47 -9.40 -14.07
C LEU A 613 1.69 -9.37 -15.59
N ARG A 614 2.56 -10.22 -16.13
CA ARG A 614 2.68 -10.43 -17.57
C ARG A 614 1.40 -11.01 -18.17
N GLU A 615 0.73 -11.93 -17.47
CA GLU A 615 -0.52 -12.55 -17.93
C GLU A 615 -1.79 -11.81 -17.44
N ASN A 616 -1.76 -11.23 -16.23
CA ASN A 616 -2.85 -10.43 -15.71
C ASN A 616 -2.98 -9.12 -16.51
N THR A 617 -4.16 -8.84 -17.09
CA THR A 617 -4.42 -7.63 -17.88
C THR A 617 -5.22 -6.56 -17.13
N ALA A 618 -5.68 -6.86 -15.92
CA ALA A 618 -6.57 -5.99 -15.16
C ALA A 618 -5.85 -5.02 -14.22
N LEU A 619 -4.74 -5.46 -13.61
CA LEU A 619 -4.09 -4.74 -12.51
C LEU A 619 -3.21 -3.60 -13.03
N ARG A 620 -3.64 -2.36 -12.78
CA ARG A 620 -3.04 -1.12 -13.31
C ARG A 620 -2.19 -0.39 -12.30
N GLU A 621 -2.29 -0.73 -11.02
CA GLU A 621 -1.53 -0.12 -9.94
C GLU A 621 -1.27 -1.14 -8.83
N PHE A 622 -0.01 -1.24 -8.42
CA PHE A 622 0.40 -2.11 -7.33
C PHE A 622 1.42 -1.37 -6.48
N LYS A 623 1.03 -0.98 -5.27
CA LYS A 623 1.86 -0.15 -4.39
C LYS A 623 2.59 -1.02 -3.36
N LEU A 624 3.90 -0.82 -3.29
CA LEU A 624 4.85 -1.56 -2.45
C LEU A 624 5.75 -0.62 -1.63
N GLU A 625 5.28 0.60 -1.36
CA GLU A 625 6.09 1.57 -0.63
C GLU A 625 6.39 1.08 0.78
N ARG A 626 7.57 1.39 1.31
CA ARG A 626 7.96 1.03 2.69
C ARG A 626 7.87 -0.47 3.01
N THR A 627 8.09 -1.33 2.02
CA THR A 627 8.25 -2.78 2.19
C THR A 627 9.75 -3.17 2.22
N ARG A 628 10.09 -4.45 2.39
CA ARG A 628 11.48 -4.95 2.30
C ARG A 628 11.87 -5.37 0.88
N VAL A 629 11.12 -4.93 -0.12
CA VAL A 629 11.33 -5.25 -1.52
C VAL A 629 12.33 -4.27 -2.14
N ALA A 630 13.24 -4.76 -2.97
CA ALA A 630 14.23 -3.90 -3.64
C ALA A 630 13.57 -2.90 -4.61
N SER A 631 14.14 -1.70 -4.74
CA SER A 631 13.59 -0.66 -5.62
C SER A 631 13.49 -1.08 -7.08
N GLU A 632 14.46 -1.86 -7.57
CA GLU A 632 14.47 -2.41 -8.93
C GLU A 632 13.24 -3.28 -9.21
N PHE A 633 12.87 -4.13 -8.26
CA PHE A 633 11.69 -4.99 -8.36
C PHE A 633 10.40 -4.16 -8.31
N VAL A 634 10.35 -3.11 -7.47
CA VAL A 634 9.20 -2.20 -7.42
C VAL A 634 8.99 -1.50 -8.77
N GLU A 635 10.07 -1.04 -9.42
CA GLU A 635 9.99 -0.44 -10.76
C GLU A 635 9.58 -1.45 -11.83
N GLN A 636 10.06 -2.71 -11.75
CA GLN A 636 9.59 -3.79 -12.63
C GLN A 636 8.09 -4.04 -12.50
N VAL A 637 7.57 -4.08 -11.27
CA VAL A 637 6.13 -4.25 -10.98
C VAL A 637 5.33 -3.04 -11.47
N LYS A 638 5.79 -1.82 -11.21
CA LYS A 638 5.15 -0.59 -11.72
C LYS A 638 5.08 -0.59 -13.24
N MET A 639 6.16 -0.98 -13.92
CA MET A 639 6.21 -1.10 -15.37
C MET A 639 5.21 -2.16 -15.87
N ALA A 640 5.17 -3.34 -15.25
CA ALA A 640 4.19 -4.36 -15.59
C ALA A 640 2.74 -3.88 -15.42
N CYS A 641 2.45 -3.12 -14.35
CA CYS A 641 1.16 -2.49 -14.11
C CYS A 641 0.85 -1.36 -15.10
N SER A 642 1.84 -0.55 -15.51
CA SER A 642 1.61 0.49 -16.52
C SER A 642 1.30 -0.11 -17.89
N LEU A 643 1.92 -1.24 -18.24
CA LEU A 643 1.60 -1.97 -19.48
C LEU A 643 0.17 -2.52 -19.50
N ASN A 644 -0.46 -2.75 -18.34
CA ASN A 644 -1.88 -3.10 -18.24
C ASN A 644 -2.83 -1.91 -18.46
N ARG A 645 -2.31 -0.69 -18.48
CA ARG A 645 -3.07 0.50 -18.92
C ARG A 645 -3.00 0.64 -20.44
N GLU A 646 -2.00 0.05 -21.09
CA GLU A 646 -1.84 0.05 -22.54
C GLU A 646 -2.69 -1.06 -23.18
N CYS A 647 -2.83 -1.01 -24.51
CA CYS A 647 -3.52 -2.07 -25.24
C CYS A 647 -2.73 -3.40 -25.21
N ALA A 648 -3.44 -4.51 -25.41
CA ALA A 648 -2.83 -5.84 -25.35
C ALA A 648 -1.70 -6.03 -26.38
N ALA A 649 -1.79 -5.36 -27.54
CA ALA A 649 -0.77 -5.42 -28.58
C ALA A 649 0.56 -4.79 -28.12
N VAL A 650 0.51 -3.61 -27.50
CA VAL A 650 1.69 -2.94 -26.93
C VAL A 650 2.33 -3.80 -25.85
N LYS A 651 1.54 -4.32 -24.91
CA LYS A 651 2.05 -5.21 -23.85
C LYS A 651 2.74 -6.45 -24.41
N ARG A 652 2.14 -7.08 -25.42
CA ARG A 652 2.71 -8.25 -26.11
C ARG A 652 4.05 -7.91 -26.76
N ILE A 653 4.13 -6.78 -27.48
CA ILE A 653 5.36 -6.34 -28.15
C ILE A 653 6.45 -5.99 -27.14
N TYR A 654 6.10 -5.28 -26.06
CA TYR A 654 7.04 -4.95 -25.00
C TYR A 654 7.74 -6.19 -24.46
N TYR A 655 6.99 -7.23 -24.07
CA TYR A 655 7.59 -8.46 -23.55
C TYR A 655 8.36 -9.25 -24.60
N ARG A 656 7.90 -9.29 -25.86
CA ARG A 656 8.67 -9.93 -26.95
C ARG A 656 10.02 -9.23 -27.18
N LEU A 657 10.04 -7.90 -27.14
CA LEU A 657 11.28 -7.12 -27.21
C LEU A 657 12.17 -7.38 -25.99
N HIS A 658 11.59 -7.40 -24.79
CA HIS A 658 12.31 -7.58 -23.53
C HIS A 658 12.96 -8.97 -23.43
N ASP A 659 12.24 -10.00 -23.87
CA ASP A 659 12.73 -11.38 -23.90
C ASP A 659 13.72 -11.65 -25.04
N GLY A 660 13.96 -10.67 -25.93
CA GLY A 660 14.85 -10.84 -27.08
C GLY A 660 14.29 -11.78 -28.15
N ASP A 661 12.98 -11.75 -28.41
CA ASP A 661 12.32 -12.60 -29.41
C ASP A 661 12.84 -12.30 -30.83
N ALA A 662 13.74 -13.17 -31.31
CA ALA A 662 14.38 -13.03 -32.61
C ALA A 662 13.39 -13.18 -33.79
N SER A 663 12.19 -13.72 -33.57
CA SER A 663 11.14 -13.87 -34.61
C SER A 663 10.35 -12.58 -34.86
N LEU A 664 10.46 -11.58 -33.98
CA LEU A 664 9.78 -10.30 -34.14
C LEU A 664 10.54 -9.41 -35.15
N THR A 665 10.20 -9.52 -36.43
CA THR A 665 10.78 -8.70 -37.52
C THR A 665 9.94 -7.46 -37.85
N LYS A 666 8.65 -7.46 -37.50
CA LYS A 666 7.73 -6.34 -37.69
C LYS A 666 7.01 -6.01 -36.38
N ILE A 667 7.08 -4.74 -35.98
CA ILE A 667 6.19 -4.16 -34.96
C ILE A 667 4.99 -3.61 -35.71
N GLU A 668 3.83 -4.22 -35.50
CA GLU A 668 2.56 -3.81 -36.10
C GLU A 668 1.62 -3.35 -35.00
N LEU A 669 1.49 -2.03 -34.90
CA LEU A 669 0.69 -1.30 -33.94
C LEU A 669 -0.10 -0.19 -34.66
N SER A 670 -0.47 -0.46 -35.91
CA SER A 670 -1.40 0.36 -36.68
C SER A 670 -2.81 0.16 -36.15
N SER A 671 -3.58 1.21 -35.82
CA SER A 671 -4.94 0.96 -35.34
C SER A 671 -5.92 2.12 -35.57
N PRO A 672 -7.07 1.85 -36.25
CA PRO A 672 -8.27 2.67 -36.11
C PRO A 672 -9.27 2.14 -35.05
N ASP A 673 -9.18 0.87 -34.63
CA ASP A 673 -10.25 0.19 -33.87
C ASP A 673 -9.83 -0.38 -32.50
N GLU A 674 -8.67 0.02 -31.94
CA GLU A 674 -8.24 -0.42 -30.61
C GLU A 674 -8.80 0.47 -29.46
N GLU A 675 -8.97 -0.14 -28.28
CA GLU A 675 -9.56 0.48 -27.08
C GLU A 675 -8.83 1.74 -26.61
N ARG A 676 -7.52 1.82 -26.85
CA ARG A 676 -6.66 2.95 -26.47
C ARG A 676 -5.68 3.25 -27.60
N VAL A 677 -5.61 4.53 -27.95
CA VAL A 677 -4.70 5.03 -28.97
C VAL A 677 -3.27 5.14 -28.42
N ILE A 678 -2.27 4.82 -29.24
CA ILE A 678 -0.86 4.90 -28.86
C ILE A 678 -0.43 6.36 -28.90
N ASP A 679 0.15 6.82 -27.79
CA ASP A 679 0.66 8.18 -27.61
C ASP A 679 2.19 8.21 -27.52
N ASP A 680 2.76 9.41 -27.42
CA ASP A 680 4.21 9.63 -27.27
C ASP A 680 4.81 8.87 -26.08
N GLN A 681 4.07 8.73 -24.97
CA GLN A 681 4.54 8.03 -23.78
C GLN A 681 4.64 6.52 -24.02
N THR A 682 3.68 5.98 -24.77
CA THR A 682 3.66 4.57 -25.20
C THR A 682 4.83 4.28 -26.13
N VAL A 683 5.10 5.17 -27.10
CA VAL A 683 6.27 5.06 -27.99
C VAL A 683 7.56 5.11 -27.19
N SER A 684 7.69 6.02 -26.23
CA SER A 684 8.86 6.10 -25.33
C SER A 684 9.07 4.79 -24.56
N THR A 685 7.99 4.20 -24.06
CA THR A 685 8.02 2.91 -23.34
C THR A 685 8.53 1.78 -24.24
N ILE A 686 8.03 1.68 -25.47
CA ILE A 686 8.52 0.70 -26.46
C ILE A 686 10.00 0.96 -26.80
N CYS A 687 10.37 2.22 -26.98
CA CYS A 687 11.73 2.65 -27.28
C CYS A 687 12.73 2.22 -26.20
N THR A 688 12.35 2.22 -24.92
CA THR A 688 13.25 1.76 -23.84
C THR A 688 13.73 0.32 -24.00
N VAL A 689 12.92 -0.54 -24.63
CA VAL A 689 13.23 -1.95 -24.85
C VAL A 689 13.74 -2.20 -26.28
N LEU A 690 13.29 -1.39 -27.24
CA LEU A 690 13.70 -1.48 -28.64
C LEU A 690 15.21 -1.22 -28.83
N ARG A 691 15.85 -0.39 -27.99
CA ARG A 691 17.30 -0.08 -28.06
C ARG A 691 18.21 -1.31 -28.10
N ASN A 692 17.80 -2.40 -27.44
CA ASN A 692 18.58 -3.64 -27.38
C ASN A 692 18.14 -4.69 -28.41
N ASN A 693 17.16 -4.38 -29.26
CA ASN A 693 16.65 -5.32 -30.26
C ASN A 693 17.44 -5.25 -31.58
N THR A 694 17.76 -6.42 -32.14
CA THR A 694 18.53 -6.55 -33.38
C THR A 694 17.75 -7.22 -34.54
N SER A 695 16.46 -7.48 -34.36
CA SER A 695 15.63 -8.26 -35.30
C SER A 695 14.56 -7.46 -36.02
N VAL A 696 14.04 -6.39 -35.42
CA VAL A 696 12.97 -5.57 -36.01
C VAL A 696 13.49 -4.81 -37.23
N GLU A 697 12.82 -5.00 -38.37
CA GLU A 697 13.09 -4.36 -39.66
C GLU A 697 12.00 -3.35 -40.05
N VAL A 698 10.76 -3.54 -39.57
CA VAL A 698 9.62 -2.68 -39.90
C VAL A 698 8.90 -2.26 -38.61
N ILE A 699 8.65 -0.96 -38.48
CA ILE A 699 7.85 -0.39 -37.38
C ILE A 699 6.65 0.34 -37.98
N ASP A 700 5.45 -0.16 -37.73
CA ASP A 700 4.19 0.45 -38.14
C ASP A 700 3.42 0.93 -36.91
N LEU A 701 3.32 2.25 -36.75
CA LEU A 701 2.55 2.94 -35.72
C LEU A 701 1.50 3.86 -36.34
N SER A 702 1.00 3.53 -37.54
CA SER A 702 0.05 4.38 -38.25
C SER A 702 -1.33 4.46 -37.57
N GLY A 703 -1.99 5.61 -37.67
CA GLY A 703 -3.35 5.81 -37.10
C GLY A 703 -3.39 6.12 -35.60
N ASN A 704 -2.29 6.59 -35.02
CA ASN A 704 -2.16 6.84 -33.59
C ASN A 704 -2.08 8.36 -33.25
N VAL A 705 -1.72 8.72 -32.01
CA VAL A 705 -1.54 10.12 -31.57
C VAL A 705 -0.06 10.37 -31.25
N ILE A 706 0.80 10.10 -32.23
CA ILE A 706 2.24 10.35 -32.14
C ILE A 706 2.54 11.76 -32.64
N GLY A 707 3.11 12.58 -31.76
CA GLY A 707 3.56 13.94 -32.04
C GLY A 707 5.07 14.07 -31.89
N LYS A 708 5.51 15.27 -31.51
CA LYS A 708 6.92 15.65 -31.38
C LYS A 708 7.71 14.75 -30.44
N ASN A 709 7.19 14.44 -29.24
CA ASN A 709 7.97 13.70 -28.25
C ASN A 709 8.12 12.23 -28.63
N GLY A 710 7.09 11.63 -29.25
CA GLY A 710 7.15 10.26 -29.74
C GLY A 710 8.11 10.13 -30.92
N CYS A 711 8.10 11.11 -31.83
CA CYS A 711 9.08 11.21 -32.91
C CYS A 711 10.51 11.35 -32.38
N SER A 712 10.74 12.20 -31.38
CA SER A 712 12.05 12.39 -30.75
C SER A 712 12.54 11.11 -30.06
N ALA A 713 11.67 10.40 -29.33
CA ALA A 713 12.01 9.13 -28.69
C ALA A 713 12.37 8.04 -29.71
N LEU A 714 11.63 7.95 -30.82
CA LEU A 714 11.91 7.04 -31.92
C LEU A 714 13.24 7.40 -32.60
N ALA A 715 13.46 8.67 -32.92
CA ALA A 715 14.67 9.19 -33.54
C ALA A 715 15.93 8.91 -32.69
N ALA A 716 15.86 9.14 -31.38
CA ALA A 716 16.93 8.84 -30.45
C ALA A 716 17.27 7.33 -30.45
N THR A 717 16.25 6.48 -30.43
CA THR A 717 16.42 5.02 -30.41
C THR A 717 17.00 4.49 -31.72
N LEU A 718 16.54 5.00 -32.87
CA LEU A 718 17.06 4.62 -34.18
C LEU A 718 18.52 5.09 -34.40
N SER A 719 18.92 6.18 -33.74
CA SER A 719 20.29 6.71 -33.81
C SER A 719 21.34 5.84 -33.12
N GLU A 720 20.98 4.95 -32.20
CA GLU A 720 21.92 4.17 -31.37
C GLU A 720 22.49 2.91 -32.08
N CYS A 721 22.43 2.85 -33.41
CA CYS A 721 23.14 1.91 -34.31
C CYS A 721 22.82 0.41 -34.20
N THR A 722 22.07 -0.07 -33.21
CA THR A 722 21.75 -1.50 -33.04
C THR A 722 20.56 -1.98 -33.87
N SER A 723 19.74 -1.06 -34.38
CA SER A 723 18.49 -1.41 -35.07
C SER A 723 18.73 -1.85 -36.52
N LYS A 724 18.01 -2.90 -36.96
CA LYS A 724 17.92 -3.30 -38.38
C LYS A 724 16.75 -2.62 -39.10
N VAL A 725 16.16 -1.59 -38.49
CA VAL A 725 14.92 -0.97 -39.00
C VAL A 725 15.21 -0.35 -40.37
N ARG A 726 14.45 -0.81 -41.37
CA ARG A 726 14.48 -0.38 -42.78
C ARG A 726 13.27 0.47 -43.13
N LYS A 727 12.14 0.30 -42.45
CA LYS A 727 10.91 1.01 -42.74
C LYS A 727 10.20 1.45 -41.47
N ILE A 728 9.84 2.73 -41.40
CA ILE A 728 8.94 3.26 -40.39
C ILE A 728 7.68 3.79 -41.06
N ILE A 729 6.52 3.43 -40.52
CA ILE A 729 5.21 3.87 -40.99
C ILE A 729 4.54 4.61 -39.84
N LEU A 730 4.38 5.92 -40.02
CA LEU A 730 3.85 6.87 -39.05
C LEU A 730 2.65 7.64 -39.61
N SER A 731 2.10 7.20 -40.74
CA SER A 731 0.93 7.82 -41.37
C SER A 731 -0.25 7.99 -40.41
N LYS A 732 -1.13 8.97 -40.65
CA LYS A 732 -2.31 9.25 -39.83
C LYS A 732 -1.98 9.50 -38.36
N ASN A 733 -0.89 10.21 -38.10
CA ASN A 733 -0.52 10.73 -36.77
C ASN A 733 -0.41 12.26 -36.85
N PRO A 734 -0.62 12.99 -35.73
CA PRO A 734 -0.49 14.45 -35.68
C PRO A 734 0.98 14.91 -35.69
N ILE A 735 1.75 14.48 -36.70
CA ILE A 735 3.14 14.88 -36.94
C ILE A 735 3.11 16.21 -37.67
N ASP A 736 3.49 17.28 -36.97
CA ASP A 736 3.67 18.62 -37.51
C ASP A 736 5.12 18.86 -37.95
N ASP A 737 5.43 20.08 -38.36
CA ASP A 737 6.78 20.47 -38.81
C ASP A 737 7.86 20.28 -37.73
N ASP A 738 7.51 20.53 -36.46
CA ASP A 738 8.40 20.33 -35.32
C ASP A 738 8.69 18.84 -35.11
N ALA A 739 7.65 17.99 -35.16
CA ALA A 739 7.81 16.54 -35.06
C ALA A 739 8.61 15.96 -36.25
N ALA A 740 8.40 16.49 -37.46
CA ALA A 740 9.19 16.12 -38.64
C ALA A 740 10.67 16.51 -38.48
N ALA A 741 10.96 17.67 -37.87
CA ALA A 741 12.34 18.07 -37.57
C ALA A 741 13.03 17.14 -36.55
N GLU A 742 12.31 16.68 -35.52
CA GLU A 742 12.82 15.67 -34.58
C GLU A 742 13.15 14.34 -35.27
N LEU A 743 12.30 13.88 -36.20
CA LEU A 743 12.61 12.71 -37.04
C LEU A 743 13.83 12.98 -37.93
N ALA A 744 13.90 14.14 -38.60
CA ALA A 744 14.99 14.48 -39.50
C ALA A 744 16.35 14.53 -38.79
N ALA A 745 16.39 14.92 -37.52
CA ALA A 745 17.61 15.05 -36.73
C ALA A 745 18.41 13.73 -36.58
N CYS A 746 17.76 12.57 -36.71
CA CYS A 746 18.44 11.27 -36.67
C CYS A 746 18.98 10.79 -38.03
N PHE A 747 18.51 11.34 -39.15
CA PHE A 747 18.85 10.86 -40.49
C PHE A 747 20.36 10.81 -40.77
N PRO A 748 21.19 11.80 -40.40
CA PRO A 748 22.64 11.74 -40.63
C PRO A 748 23.34 10.54 -39.96
N LYS A 749 22.79 10.04 -38.85
CA LYS A 749 23.38 8.94 -38.05
C LYS A 749 22.91 7.57 -38.51
N ILE A 750 21.75 7.50 -39.16
CA ILE A 750 21.11 6.24 -39.53
C ILE A 750 21.67 5.73 -40.86
N LYS A 751 21.95 4.43 -40.92
CA LYS A 751 22.46 3.74 -42.13
C LYS A 751 21.53 2.66 -42.67
N THR A 752 20.51 2.25 -41.90
CA THR A 752 19.64 1.11 -42.22
C THR A 752 18.28 1.51 -42.77
N LEU A 753 17.75 2.67 -42.35
CA LEU A 753 16.42 3.14 -42.72
C LEU A 753 16.37 3.50 -44.21
N ARG A 754 15.39 2.95 -44.92
CA ARG A 754 15.14 3.12 -46.36
C ARG A 754 13.87 3.92 -46.62
N GLU A 755 12.82 3.69 -45.84
CA GLU A 755 11.50 4.25 -46.08
C GLU A 755 10.91 4.87 -44.81
N VAL A 756 10.39 6.10 -44.95
CA VAL A 756 9.67 6.83 -43.90
C VAL A 756 8.30 7.21 -44.45
N ILE A 757 7.23 6.60 -43.95
CA ILE A 757 5.87 6.84 -44.47
C ILE A 757 5.10 7.74 -43.50
N LEU A 758 4.71 8.92 -43.97
CA LEU A 758 4.10 10.04 -43.24
C LEU A 758 2.85 10.57 -43.98
N TYR A 759 2.04 9.70 -44.57
CA TYR A 759 0.81 10.13 -45.22
C TYR A 759 -0.21 10.60 -44.18
N ASN A 760 -0.99 11.63 -44.51
CA ASN A 760 -2.03 12.19 -43.63
C ASN A 760 -1.46 12.68 -42.29
N THR A 761 -0.38 13.46 -42.34
CA THR A 761 0.22 14.18 -41.20
C THR A 761 0.07 15.71 -41.38
N ASN A 762 0.38 16.50 -40.36
CA ASN A 762 0.31 17.97 -40.39
C ASN A 762 1.61 18.63 -40.88
N ILE A 763 2.33 17.96 -41.78
CA ILE A 763 3.61 18.45 -42.32
C ILE A 763 3.30 19.48 -43.41
N THR A 764 3.89 20.66 -43.29
CA THR A 764 3.82 21.74 -44.27
C THR A 764 5.15 21.86 -45.04
N LYS A 765 5.33 22.93 -45.83
CA LYS A 765 6.60 23.22 -46.50
C LYS A 765 7.78 23.30 -45.54
N ILE A 766 7.56 23.82 -44.32
CA ILE A 766 8.63 23.96 -43.31
C ILE A 766 9.14 22.59 -42.86
N GLY A 767 8.24 21.64 -42.57
CA GLY A 767 8.61 20.28 -42.20
C GLY A 767 9.25 19.51 -43.36
N MET A 768 8.78 19.73 -44.59
CA MET A 768 9.44 19.17 -45.79
C MET A 768 10.88 19.69 -45.95
N GLU A 769 11.13 20.98 -45.69
CA GLU A 769 12.49 21.55 -45.67
C GLU A 769 13.35 20.94 -44.56
N ALA A 770 12.78 20.72 -43.37
CA ALA A 770 13.50 20.08 -42.26
C ALA A 770 13.90 18.64 -42.60
N LEU A 771 13.00 17.86 -43.20
CA LEU A 771 13.28 16.50 -43.69
C LEU A 771 14.33 16.51 -44.80
N ALA A 772 14.22 17.45 -45.74
CA ALA A 772 15.19 17.60 -46.82
C ALA A 772 16.60 17.89 -46.29
N LYS A 773 16.71 18.80 -45.31
CA LYS A 773 17.97 19.13 -44.64
C LYS A 773 18.57 17.93 -43.91
N GLY A 774 17.73 17.16 -43.19
CA GLY A 774 18.18 15.92 -42.53
C GLY A 774 18.73 14.88 -43.51
N LEU A 775 18.25 14.88 -44.75
CA LEU A 775 18.72 13.97 -45.80
C LEU A 775 20.05 14.35 -46.43
N GLU A 776 20.59 15.57 -46.24
CA GLU A 776 21.83 16.00 -46.89
C GLU A 776 23.00 15.05 -46.57
N GLU A 777 23.15 14.68 -45.30
CA GLU A 777 24.17 13.73 -44.83
C GLU A 777 23.71 12.26 -44.81
N ASN A 778 22.45 11.98 -45.17
CA ASN A 778 21.91 10.61 -45.20
C ASN A 778 21.91 10.03 -46.62
N ALA A 779 22.50 8.86 -46.80
CA ALA A 779 22.50 8.14 -48.08
C ALA A 779 21.58 6.89 -48.10
N SER A 780 20.87 6.60 -47.01
CA SER A 780 20.12 5.34 -46.87
C SER A 780 18.65 5.48 -47.23
N ILE A 781 18.00 6.58 -46.85
CA ILE A 781 16.57 6.82 -47.01
C ILE A 781 16.29 7.20 -48.47
N VAL A 782 15.52 6.38 -49.16
CA VAL A 782 15.20 6.53 -50.59
C VAL A 782 13.77 6.99 -50.82
N TRP A 783 12.90 6.90 -49.79
CA TRP A 783 11.51 7.32 -49.90
C TRP A 783 11.01 7.95 -48.61
N ILE A 784 10.39 9.12 -48.75
CA ILE A 784 9.57 9.73 -47.69
C ILE A 784 8.18 9.99 -48.28
N GLY A 785 7.19 9.24 -47.82
CA GLY A 785 5.81 9.36 -48.32
C GLY A 785 5.03 10.41 -47.53
N ILE A 786 4.79 11.58 -48.10
CA ILE A 786 3.98 12.67 -47.51
C ILE A 786 2.79 12.93 -48.43
N THR A 787 1.67 13.42 -47.90
CA THR A 787 0.52 13.83 -48.72
C THR A 787 0.91 15.04 -49.57
N ASP A 788 0.78 14.90 -50.89
CA ASP A 788 1.08 15.94 -51.88
C ASP A 788 -0.09 16.94 -51.97
N ASP A 789 -0.46 17.55 -50.84
CA ASP A 789 -1.51 18.56 -50.80
C ASP A 789 -0.93 19.87 -51.39
N ASP A 790 -1.28 20.14 -52.65
CA ASP A 790 -1.26 21.45 -53.32
C ASP A 790 0.08 22.12 -53.70
N THR A 791 1.23 21.44 -53.69
CA THR A 791 2.43 22.06 -54.30
C THR A 791 2.52 21.84 -55.80
N ALA A 792 1.73 22.64 -56.52
CA ALA A 792 2.00 23.07 -57.89
C ALA A 792 3.27 23.96 -57.99
N ASP A 793 4.21 23.86 -57.05
CA ASP A 793 5.51 24.51 -57.19
C ASP A 793 6.28 23.73 -58.27
N GLU A 794 6.51 24.39 -59.40
CA GLU A 794 7.33 23.90 -60.52
C GLU A 794 8.76 23.55 -60.09
N ASN A 795 9.17 24.02 -58.92
CA ASN A 795 10.38 23.58 -58.24
C ASN A 795 10.12 22.27 -57.52
N VAL A 796 10.69 21.19 -58.07
CA VAL A 796 10.84 19.93 -57.34
C VAL A 796 11.32 20.26 -55.93
N SER A 797 10.52 19.90 -54.92
CA SER A 797 10.86 20.23 -53.54
C SER A 797 12.26 19.70 -53.23
N LEU A 798 13.04 20.45 -52.44
CA LEU A 798 14.39 20.05 -52.02
C LEU A 798 14.40 18.62 -51.44
N LEU A 799 13.29 18.21 -50.83
CA LEU A 799 13.04 16.86 -50.35
C LEU A 799 13.08 15.82 -51.47
N MET A 800 12.26 15.99 -52.50
CA MET A 800 12.20 15.05 -53.64
C MET A 800 13.53 14.98 -54.38
N ARG A 801 14.22 16.12 -54.51
CA ARG A 801 15.59 16.17 -55.03
C ARG A 801 16.54 15.31 -54.18
N ASN A 802 16.58 15.51 -52.87
CA ASN A 802 17.50 14.79 -51.99
C ASN A 802 17.19 13.27 -51.93
N LEU A 803 15.92 12.88 -52.07
CA LEU A 803 15.50 11.48 -52.18
C LEU A 803 15.89 10.85 -53.52
N ALA A 804 15.67 11.55 -54.63
CA ALA A 804 16.11 11.10 -55.94
C ALA A 804 17.64 10.90 -55.96
N LEU A 805 18.40 11.85 -55.41
CA LEU A 805 19.86 11.74 -55.28
C LEU A 805 20.30 10.50 -54.46
N ASN A 806 19.52 10.06 -53.47
CA ASN A 806 19.79 8.82 -52.72
C ASN A 806 19.51 7.55 -53.52
N ASN A 807 18.64 7.62 -54.52
CA ASN A 807 18.36 6.53 -55.44
C ASN A 807 19.26 6.53 -56.68
N GLY A 808 20.04 7.61 -56.86
CA GLY A 808 21.02 7.78 -57.93
C GLY A 808 22.44 7.40 -57.51
N PRO A 809 23.43 7.64 -58.39
CA PRO A 809 24.82 7.30 -58.14
C PRO A 809 25.35 7.97 -56.87
N ALA A 810 26.09 7.23 -56.04
CA ALA A 810 26.64 7.79 -54.80
C ALA A 810 27.56 9.01 -55.06
N ALA A 811 28.28 8.98 -56.18
CA ALA A 811 29.12 10.11 -56.61
C ALA A 811 28.29 11.35 -56.97
N LEU A 812 27.11 11.18 -57.59
CA LEU A 812 26.23 12.26 -57.98
C LEU A 812 25.78 13.05 -56.75
N LYS A 813 25.21 12.39 -55.73
CA LYS A 813 24.77 13.07 -54.52
C LYS A 813 25.89 13.86 -53.86
N ARG A 814 27.07 13.25 -53.72
CA ARG A 814 28.24 13.87 -53.11
C ARG A 814 28.66 15.14 -53.86
N ILE A 815 28.74 15.08 -55.20
CA ILE A 815 29.14 16.22 -56.04
C ILE A 815 28.08 17.32 -55.97
N THR A 816 26.81 16.97 -56.17
CA THR A 816 25.69 17.92 -56.14
C THR A 816 25.61 18.71 -54.83
N LEU A 817 25.72 18.03 -53.68
CA LEU A 817 25.73 18.71 -52.37
C LEU A 817 27.00 19.54 -52.13
N SER A 818 28.15 19.08 -52.64
CA SER A 818 29.39 19.86 -52.56
C SER A 818 29.25 21.19 -53.33
N ILE A 819 28.65 21.13 -54.53
CA ILE A 819 28.39 22.32 -55.34
C ILE A 819 27.42 23.27 -54.62
N ASP A 820 26.32 22.75 -54.08
CA ASP A 820 25.36 23.58 -53.33
C ASP A 820 25.99 24.26 -52.11
N ALA A 821 26.94 23.59 -51.46
CA ALA A 821 27.74 24.14 -50.36
C ALA A 821 28.80 25.16 -50.81
N GLY A 822 28.90 25.45 -52.11
CA GLY A 822 29.84 26.40 -52.69
C GLY A 822 31.25 25.84 -52.92
N VAL A 823 31.42 24.51 -52.91
CA VAL A 823 32.69 23.88 -53.27
C VAL A 823 32.95 24.11 -54.76
N ILE A 824 34.14 24.64 -55.05
CA ILE A 824 34.58 24.87 -56.43
C ILE A 824 34.89 23.51 -57.07
N VAL A 825 34.21 23.20 -58.17
CA VAL A 825 34.41 21.98 -58.95
C VAL A 825 34.73 22.38 -60.39
N ASP A 826 35.94 22.06 -60.84
CA ASP A 826 36.39 22.37 -62.21
C ASP A 826 36.04 21.23 -63.18
N ASP A 827 36.02 19.99 -62.72
CA ASP A 827 35.75 18.82 -63.55
C ASP A 827 34.74 17.89 -62.87
N VAL A 828 33.67 17.52 -63.58
CA VAL A 828 32.65 16.59 -63.12
C VAL A 828 32.63 15.39 -64.06
N ASP A 829 33.05 14.23 -63.53
CA ASP A 829 32.95 12.95 -64.23
C ASP A 829 31.95 12.04 -63.51
N LEU A 830 30.82 11.82 -64.17
CA LEU A 830 29.77 10.88 -63.79
C LEU A 830 29.51 9.89 -64.92
N SER A 831 30.57 9.57 -65.69
CA SER A 831 30.49 8.54 -66.73
C SER A 831 30.48 7.13 -66.13
N ARG A 832 29.72 6.23 -66.76
CA ARG A 832 29.64 4.80 -66.41
C ARG A 832 29.54 4.54 -64.89
N PRO A 833 28.51 5.08 -64.21
CA PRO A 833 28.34 4.84 -62.78
C PRO A 833 28.25 3.33 -62.47
N VAL A 834 28.87 2.90 -61.37
CA VAL A 834 29.00 1.48 -60.99
C VAL A 834 27.71 0.92 -60.38
N ASP A 835 26.94 1.78 -59.73
CA ASP A 835 25.77 1.45 -58.94
C ASP A 835 24.47 1.55 -59.74
N CYS A 836 24.16 2.71 -60.31
CA CYS A 836 22.97 2.93 -61.13
C CYS A 836 23.21 4.01 -62.18
N SER A 837 22.51 3.93 -63.31
CA SER A 837 22.53 4.96 -64.36
C SER A 837 21.88 6.27 -63.88
N MET A 838 22.32 7.39 -64.44
CA MET A 838 21.65 8.68 -64.28
C MET A 838 20.54 8.82 -65.34
N ASP A 839 19.34 9.18 -64.93
CA ASP A 839 18.22 9.52 -65.82
C ASP A 839 18.07 11.04 -66.00
N ASP A 840 17.08 11.46 -66.79
CA ASP A 840 16.81 12.88 -67.06
C ASP A 840 16.46 13.68 -65.79
N SER A 841 15.81 13.05 -64.82
CA SER A 841 15.41 13.69 -63.57
C SER A 841 16.63 14.00 -62.69
N LEU A 842 17.53 13.03 -62.55
CA LEU A 842 18.79 13.21 -61.84
C LEU A 842 19.71 14.22 -62.55
N CYS A 843 19.75 14.17 -63.88
CA CYS A 843 20.48 15.14 -64.69
C CYS A 843 19.95 16.57 -64.48
N LYS A 844 18.61 16.76 -64.44
CA LYS A 844 17.98 18.04 -64.10
C LYS A 844 18.47 18.58 -62.75
N PHE A 845 18.55 17.73 -61.71
CA PHE A 845 19.02 18.16 -60.38
C PHE A 845 20.50 18.52 -60.36
N LEU A 846 21.33 17.76 -61.08
CA LEU A 846 22.75 18.09 -61.23
C LEU A 846 22.92 19.45 -61.92
N CYS A 847 22.23 19.65 -63.05
CA CYS A 847 22.34 20.88 -63.83
C CYS A 847 21.90 22.11 -63.04
N ALA A 848 20.82 22.01 -62.26
CA ALA A 848 20.34 23.09 -61.37
C ALA A 848 21.37 23.52 -60.30
N SER A 849 22.35 22.65 -59.98
CA SER A 849 23.50 22.99 -59.15
C SER A 849 24.67 23.51 -60.00
N LEU A 850 24.99 22.86 -61.12
CA LEU A 850 26.12 23.22 -61.98
C LEU A 850 26.01 24.63 -62.59
N VAL A 851 24.80 25.13 -62.85
CA VAL A 851 24.59 26.52 -63.31
C VAL A 851 25.22 27.56 -62.37
N ARG A 852 25.47 27.19 -61.10
CA ARG A 852 26.13 28.05 -60.10
C ARG A 852 27.66 27.86 -60.03
N CYS A 853 28.25 27.06 -60.92
CA CYS A 853 29.69 26.78 -60.99
C CYS A 853 30.36 27.46 -62.20
N PRO A 854 30.70 28.76 -62.15
CA PRO A 854 31.31 29.47 -63.28
C PRO A 854 32.71 28.96 -63.65
N THR A 855 33.33 28.15 -62.77
CA THR A 855 34.66 27.57 -62.94
C THR A 855 34.66 26.22 -63.65
N LEU A 856 33.49 25.60 -63.86
CA LEU A 856 33.36 24.28 -64.48
C LEU A 856 34.00 24.29 -65.88
N ARG A 857 34.95 23.38 -66.12
CA ARG A 857 35.73 23.23 -67.37
C ARG A 857 35.36 21.99 -68.15
N SER A 858 35.04 20.90 -67.46
CA SER A 858 34.64 19.64 -68.08
C SER A 858 33.41 19.05 -67.38
N LEU A 859 32.44 18.63 -68.20
CA LEU A 859 31.27 17.87 -67.77
C LEU A 859 31.18 16.58 -68.60
N ASN A 860 31.40 15.44 -67.93
CA ASN A 860 31.29 14.11 -68.54
C ASN A 860 30.13 13.34 -67.93
N LEU A 861 29.08 13.14 -68.73
CA LEU A 861 27.87 12.40 -68.39
C LEU A 861 27.69 11.18 -69.32
N ALA A 862 28.78 10.66 -69.88
CA ALA A 862 28.73 9.56 -70.84
C ALA A 862 28.17 8.25 -70.24
N HIS A 863 27.49 7.46 -71.07
CA HIS A 863 26.95 6.13 -70.72
C HIS A 863 25.96 6.16 -69.55
N ASN A 864 24.99 7.07 -69.63
CA ASN A 864 23.84 7.16 -68.74
C ASN A 864 22.54 6.95 -69.53
N GLU A 865 21.38 7.26 -68.94
CA GLU A 865 20.06 7.17 -69.58
C GLU A 865 19.50 8.55 -69.94
N ILE A 866 20.38 9.49 -70.30
CA ILE A 866 19.99 10.87 -70.61
C ILE A 866 19.33 10.92 -71.98
N SER A 867 18.10 11.40 -72.08
CA SER A 867 17.38 11.61 -73.34
C SER A 867 17.36 13.09 -73.74
N SER A 868 16.74 13.38 -74.87
CA SER A 868 16.50 14.77 -75.32
C SER A 868 15.71 15.62 -74.32
N ALA A 869 15.01 15.02 -73.35
CA ALA A 869 14.27 15.77 -72.33
C ALA A 869 15.19 16.48 -71.32
N ALA A 870 16.41 15.98 -71.09
CA ALA A 870 17.37 16.64 -70.20
C ALA A 870 18.24 17.70 -70.89
N VAL A 871 18.28 17.71 -72.23
CA VAL A 871 19.10 18.63 -73.02
C VAL A 871 18.91 20.10 -72.64
N PRO A 872 17.69 20.65 -72.47
CA PRO A 872 17.52 22.04 -72.05
C PRO A 872 18.30 22.43 -70.79
N TYR A 873 18.33 21.56 -69.77
CA TYR A 873 19.05 21.83 -68.52
C TYR A 873 20.56 21.78 -68.70
N ILE A 874 21.05 20.89 -69.56
CA ILE A 874 22.49 20.81 -69.88
C ILE A 874 22.91 22.06 -70.67
N LEU A 875 22.08 22.52 -71.61
CA LEU A 875 22.36 23.72 -72.38
C LEU A 875 22.33 24.99 -71.51
N GLU A 876 21.46 25.04 -70.51
CA GLU A 876 21.50 26.10 -69.50
C GLU A 876 22.84 26.13 -68.75
N VAL A 877 23.41 24.96 -68.40
CA VAL A 877 24.76 24.88 -67.82
C VAL A 877 25.81 25.39 -68.81
N VAL A 878 25.74 24.99 -70.08
CA VAL A 878 26.67 25.45 -71.13
C VAL A 878 26.64 26.97 -71.30
N GLU A 879 25.45 27.58 -71.25
CA GLU A 879 25.26 29.02 -71.39
C GLU A 879 25.68 29.81 -70.14
N MET A 880 25.50 29.24 -68.93
CA MET A 880 25.81 29.91 -67.67
C MET A 880 27.24 29.65 -67.16
N CYS A 881 27.93 28.63 -67.68
CA CYS A 881 29.31 28.29 -67.32
C CYS A 881 30.29 28.66 -68.45
N PRO A 882 30.81 29.90 -68.49
CA PRO A 882 31.66 30.36 -69.59
C PRO A 882 33.01 29.64 -69.67
N SER A 883 33.44 29.01 -68.57
CA SER A 883 34.67 28.21 -68.52
C SER A 883 34.51 26.80 -69.10
N LEU A 884 33.28 26.35 -69.38
CA LEU A 884 33.01 24.98 -69.82
C LEU A 884 33.55 24.78 -71.24
N ALA A 885 34.61 24.01 -71.35
CA ALA A 885 35.33 23.76 -72.59
C ALA A 885 35.12 22.34 -73.11
N SER A 886 34.75 21.38 -72.25
CA SER A 886 34.58 19.98 -72.60
C SER A 886 33.22 19.46 -72.14
N LEU A 887 32.45 18.88 -73.06
CA LEU A 887 31.16 18.25 -72.79
C LEU A 887 31.09 16.85 -73.43
N ASP A 888 30.99 15.81 -72.63
CA ASP A 888 30.80 14.43 -73.11
C ASP A 888 29.42 13.92 -72.70
N LEU A 889 28.60 13.63 -73.71
CA LEU A 889 27.26 13.07 -73.59
C LEU A 889 27.14 11.77 -74.41
N SER A 890 28.26 11.11 -74.71
CA SER A 890 28.26 9.87 -75.49
C SER A 890 27.55 8.72 -74.77
N GLY A 891 26.98 7.78 -75.54
CA GLY A 891 26.32 6.58 -75.01
C GLY A 891 25.03 6.87 -74.23
N ASN A 892 24.32 7.93 -74.59
CA ASN A 892 23.02 8.32 -74.03
C ASN A 892 21.90 8.14 -75.08
N GLN A 893 20.69 8.64 -74.81
CA GLN A 893 19.49 8.46 -75.65
C GLN A 893 19.00 9.78 -76.28
N ILE A 894 19.91 10.69 -76.64
CA ILE A 894 19.54 11.98 -77.26
C ILE A 894 19.15 11.76 -78.72
N ASP A 895 17.94 12.15 -79.10
CA ASP A 895 17.39 12.07 -80.46
C ASP A 895 17.58 13.36 -81.27
N GLU A 896 17.01 13.41 -82.48
CA GLU A 896 17.09 14.58 -83.36
C GLU A 896 16.55 15.87 -82.73
N SER A 897 15.51 15.80 -81.89
CA SER A 897 14.99 16.99 -81.23
C SER A 897 16.01 17.58 -80.26
N GLY A 898 16.73 16.73 -79.53
CA GLY A 898 17.83 17.16 -78.66
C GLY A 898 19.02 17.68 -79.47
N ALA A 899 19.35 17.04 -80.59
CA ALA A 899 20.42 17.48 -81.48
C ALA A 899 20.16 18.89 -82.03
N GLN A 900 18.94 19.19 -82.48
CA GLN A 900 18.57 20.52 -82.97
C GLN A 900 18.70 21.60 -81.88
N GLN A 901 18.39 21.27 -80.63
CA GLN A 901 18.58 22.19 -79.50
C GLN A 901 20.08 22.44 -79.21
N ILE A 902 20.90 21.38 -79.26
CA ILE A 902 22.36 21.48 -79.11
C ILE A 902 22.95 22.35 -80.21
N ILE A 903 22.55 22.13 -81.48
CA ILE A 903 22.97 22.94 -82.62
C ILE A 903 22.59 24.40 -82.38
N ALA A 904 21.32 24.69 -82.08
CA ALA A 904 20.85 26.05 -81.83
C ALA A 904 21.61 26.76 -80.68
N CYS A 905 22.02 26.02 -79.64
CA CYS A 905 22.86 26.55 -78.56
C CYS A 905 24.28 26.82 -79.05
N LEU A 906 24.91 25.88 -79.75
CA LEU A 906 26.26 26.04 -80.33
C LEU A 906 26.35 27.18 -81.35
N GLU A 907 25.24 27.58 -81.98
CA GLU A 907 25.20 28.80 -82.80
C GLU A 907 25.32 30.08 -81.96
N ARG A 908 24.97 30.05 -80.66
CA ARG A 908 25.02 31.19 -79.75
C ARG A 908 26.28 31.20 -78.86
N VAL A 909 26.75 30.03 -78.43
CA VAL A 909 27.88 29.90 -77.48
C VAL A 909 29.19 29.57 -78.19
N SER A 910 30.32 30.04 -77.66
CA SER A 910 31.67 29.80 -78.21
C SER A 910 32.68 29.24 -77.21
N ASN A 911 32.24 28.91 -75.99
CA ASN A 911 33.09 28.35 -74.94
C ASN A 911 33.49 26.88 -75.17
N LEU A 912 32.61 26.05 -75.74
CA LEU A 912 32.86 24.62 -75.94
C LEU A 912 33.92 24.36 -77.03
N ARG A 913 34.95 23.59 -76.66
CA ARG A 913 36.13 23.24 -77.48
C ARG A 913 36.20 21.77 -77.84
N SER A 914 35.65 20.92 -76.98
CA SER A 914 35.64 19.48 -77.16
C SER A 914 34.27 18.97 -76.81
N VAL A 915 33.64 18.27 -77.75
CA VAL A 915 32.36 17.62 -77.52
C VAL A 915 32.41 16.17 -77.98
N ASN A 916 31.70 15.30 -77.27
CA ASN A 916 31.51 13.92 -77.69
C ASN A 916 30.04 13.53 -77.49
N PHE A 917 29.38 13.16 -78.59
CA PHE A 917 27.99 12.73 -78.60
C PHE A 917 27.81 11.35 -79.24
N ALA A 918 28.90 10.59 -79.40
CA ALA A 918 28.85 9.28 -80.05
C ALA A 918 27.89 8.32 -79.34
N GLY A 919 27.14 7.50 -80.08
CA GLY A 919 26.24 6.50 -79.49
C GLY A 919 24.91 7.06 -78.96
N ASN A 920 24.48 8.23 -79.47
CA ASN A 920 23.12 8.76 -79.29
C ASN A 920 22.21 8.39 -80.49
N LEU A 921 20.96 8.87 -80.49
CA LEU A 921 19.90 8.51 -81.44
C LEU A 921 19.69 9.51 -82.59
N PHE A 922 20.50 10.56 -82.71
CA PHE A 922 20.44 11.48 -83.84
C PHE A 922 21.39 11.08 -84.99
N SER A 923 21.12 11.63 -86.17
CA SER A 923 21.74 11.31 -87.45
C SER A 923 23.20 11.76 -87.53
N ALA A 924 23.93 11.11 -88.44
CA ALA A 924 25.31 11.49 -88.76
C ALA A 924 25.41 12.93 -89.28
N GLU A 925 24.37 13.43 -89.97
CA GLU A 925 24.31 14.81 -90.49
C GLU A 925 24.24 15.82 -89.34
N SER A 926 23.35 15.60 -88.36
CA SER A 926 23.28 16.43 -87.15
C SER A 926 24.58 16.38 -86.34
N LEU A 927 25.24 15.21 -86.25
CA LEU A 927 26.54 15.06 -85.58
C LEU A 927 27.66 15.82 -86.31
N GLU A 928 27.66 15.78 -87.64
CA GLU A 928 28.60 16.54 -88.46
C GLU A 928 28.40 18.04 -88.26
N ARG A 929 27.14 18.50 -88.24
CA ARG A 929 26.80 19.91 -87.97
C ARG A 929 27.29 20.38 -86.60
N VAL A 930 27.09 19.58 -85.55
CA VAL A 930 27.63 19.84 -84.20
C VAL A 930 29.16 19.93 -84.24
N SER A 931 29.82 18.99 -84.91
CA SER A 931 31.29 18.94 -85.00
C SER A 931 31.86 20.16 -85.73
N GLN A 932 31.20 20.60 -86.81
CA GLN A 932 31.56 21.81 -87.55
C GLN A 932 31.43 23.07 -86.68
N LEU A 933 30.33 23.21 -85.93
CA LEU A 933 30.12 24.37 -85.04
C LEU A 933 31.15 24.42 -83.91
N VAL A 934 31.54 23.27 -83.34
CA VAL A 934 32.57 23.20 -82.29
C VAL A 934 33.96 23.46 -82.86
N ALA A 935 34.27 22.99 -84.07
CA ALA A 935 35.52 23.35 -84.75
C ALA A 935 35.63 24.87 -84.95
N LEU A 936 34.53 25.55 -85.29
CA LEU A 936 34.49 27.01 -85.40
C LEU A 936 34.74 27.74 -84.06
N ASN A 937 34.40 27.14 -82.92
CA ASN A 937 34.71 27.72 -81.59
C ASN A 937 36.21 27.71 -81.26
N MET A 938 36.98 26.84 -81.91
CA MET A 938 38.44 26.81 -81.78
C MET A 938 39.11 27.92 -82.61
N GLY A 939 38.34 28.53 -83.52
CA GLY A 939 38.79 29.49 -84.52
C GLY A 939 38.40 30.94 -84.24
N SER A 940 38.26 31.72 -85.31
CA SER A 940 37.85 33.12 -85.25
C SER A 940 36.35 33.26 -84.95
N GLU A 941 36.01 33.99 -83.88
CA GLU A 941 34.63 34.38 -83.56
C GLU A 941 33.96 35.16 -84.70
N VAL A 942 34.73 35.98 -85.42
CA VAL A 942 34.22 36.75 -86.57
C VAL A 942 33.90 35.79 -87.71
N LEU A 943 34.76 34.82 -87.99
CA LEU A 943 34.50 33.81 -89.03
C LEU A 943 33.26 32.98 -88.70
N LYS A 944 33.11 32.55 -87.44
CA LYS A 944 31.91 31.84 -87.00
C LYS A 944 30.65 32.68 -87.20
N LYS A 945 30.66 33.98 -86.88
CA LYS A 945 29.52 34.87 -87.13
C LYS A 945 29.16 34.93 -88.61
N LEU A 946 30.14 35.09 -89.50
CA LEU A 946 29.92 35.12 -90.95
C LEU A 946 29.33 33.80 -91.47
N TYR A 947 29.86 32.67 -90.99
CA TYR A 947 29.34 31.35 -91.29
C TYR A 947 27.85 31.26 -90.91
N LEU A 948 27.48 31.68 -89.70
CA LEU A 948 26.09 31.65 -89.24
C LEU A 948 25.18 32.60 -90.03
N THR A 949 25.67 33.78 -90.41
CA THR A 949 24.94 34.72 -91.28
C THR A 949 24.55 34.04 -92.60
N THR A 950 25.49 33.40 -93.28
CA THR A 950 25.19 32.67 -94.53
C THR A 950 24.26 31.48 -94.33
N THR A 951 24.38 30.77 -93.21
CA THR A 951 23.51 29.63 -92.89
C THR A 951 22.05 30.09 -92.70
N ARG A 952 21.83 31.30 -92.17
CA ARG A 952 20.50 31.92 -92.02
C ARG A 952 19.92 32.46 -93.34
N GLY A 953 20.71 32.49 -94.41
CA GLY A 953 20.35 33.10 -95.69
C GLY A 953 20.50 34.61 -95.72
N ASP A 954 21.08 35.21 -94.67
CA ASP A 954 21.41 36.63 -94.64
C ASP A 954 22.62 36.91 -95.54
N GLN A 955 22.65 38.10 -96.13
CA GLN A 955 23.78 38.54 -96.92
C GLN A 955 24.97 38.88 -96.03
N LEU A 956 26.18 38.49 -96.46
CA LEU A 956 27.42 38.88 -95.80
C LEU A 956 27.60 40.40 -95.87
N PRO A 957 28.23 41.03 -94.86
CA PRO A 957 28.49 42.47 -94.88
C PRO A 957 29.41 42.83 -96.05
N ASN A 958 29.25 44.04 -96.58
CA ASN A 958 30.08 44.53 -97.69
C ASN A 958 31.57 44.57 -97.32
N ASP A 959 31.88 44.78 -96.05
CA ASP A 959 33.24 44.89 -95.54
C ASP A 959 33.46 43.87 -94.42
N ILE A 960 34.45 43.00 -94.60
CA ILE A 960 34.82 41.95 -93.63
C ILE A 960 36.25 42.19 -93.16
N ASP A 961 36.41 42.46 -91.86
CA ASP A 961 37.71 42.55 -91.19
C ASP A 961 38.01 41.27 -90.39
N LEU A 962 38.91 40.46 -90.93
CA LEU A 962 39.47 39.26 -90.32
C LEU A 962 40.99 39.41 -90.14
N ASN A 963 41.51 40.63 -90.07
CA ASN A 963 42.93 40.88 -89.92
C ASN A 963 43.43 40.35 -88.56
N GLY A 964 44.51 39.56 -88.56
CA GLY A 964 45.07 38.94 -87.36
C GLY A 964 45.78 39.91 -86.39
N THR A 965 45.82 41.22 -86.70
CA THR A 965 46.22 42.26 -85.75
C THR A 965 45.04 42.95 -85.07
N THR A 966 43.91 43.13 -85.78
CA THR A 966 42.68 43.71 -85.21
C THR A 966 41.90 42.64 -84.44
N ASN A 967 42.01 41.38 -84.86
CA ASN A 967 41.38 40.23 -84.24
C ASN A 967 42.34 39.49 -83.31
N SER A 968 41.80 38.88 -82.24
CA SER A 968 42.58 38.11 -81.26
C SER A 968 43.07 36.76 -81.79
N TYR A 969 42.48 36.29 -82.91
CA TYR A 969 42.74 34.99 -83.49
C TYR A 969 43.39 35.14 -84.87
N ARG A 970 44.36 34.26 -85.19
CA ARG A 970 45.02 34.22 -86.49
C ARG A 970 44.54 33.01 -87.28
N LEU A 971 43.95 33.28 -88.43
CA LEU A 971 43.41 32.27 -89.33
C LEU A 971 44.52 31.37 -89.92
N THR A 972 44.20 30.09 -90.01
CA THR A 972 44.97 29.01 -90.64
C THR A 972 44.42 28.70 -92.05
N ASP A 973 45.13 27.89 -92.83
CA ASP A 973 44.69 27.50 -94.17
C ASP A 973 43.29 26.87 -94.18
N GLU A 974 42.99 25.99 -93.21
CA GLU A 974 41.68 25.32 -93.11
C GLU A 974 40.53 26.31 -92.90
N GLU A 975 40.72 27.32 -92.05
CA GLU A 975 39.69 28.33 -91.77
C GLU A 975 39.50 29.30 -92.93
N VAL A 976 40.56 29.58 -93.68
CA VAL A 976 40.48 30.37 -94.91
C VAL A 976 39.76 29.57 -96.00
N VAL A 977 39.93 28.25 -96.07
CA VAL A 977 39.14 27.39 -96.97
C VAL A 977 37.65 27.46 -96.61
N VAL A 978 37.31 27.43 -95.32
CA VAL A 978 35.91 27.62 -94.88
C VAL A 978 35.39 28.99 -95.33
N LEU A 979 36.13 30.06 -95.06
CA LEU A 979 35.77 31.42 -95.49
C LEU A 979 35.60 31.50 -97.02
N ALA A 980 36.49 30.88 -97.78
CA ALA A 980 36.43 30.87 -99.23
C ALA A 980 35.13 30.23 -99.73
N GLY A 981 34.70 29.12 -99.12
CA GLY A 981 33.40 28.50 -99.41
C GLY A 981 32.22 29.46 -99.17
N LEU A 982 32.27 30.28 -98.12
CA LEU A 982 31.24 31.30 -97.85
C LEU A 982 31.23 32.41 -98.90
N LEU A 983 32.41 32.83 -99.35
CA LEU A 983 32.58 33.93 -100.29
C LEU A 983 32.29 33.54 -101.74
N GLN A 984 32.42 32.26 -102.09
CA GLN A 984 32.22 31.77 -103.46
C GLN A 984 30.83 32.13 -104.01
N ASN A 985 29.81 32.10 -103.16
CA ASN A 985 28.43 32.44 -103.51
C ASN A 985 27.99 33.84 -103.04
N SER A 986 28.89 34.61 -102.44
CA SER A 986 28.57 35.97 -101.96
C SER A 986 28.55 36.96 -103.11
N SER A 987 27.52 37.82 -103.14
CA SER A 987 27.39 38.92 -104.11
C SER A 987 27.44 40.31 -103.46
N THR A 988 27.77 40.39 -102.17
CA THR A 988 27.74 41.64 -101.40
C THR A 988 29.11 42.10 -100.91
N VAL A 989 30.01 41.17 -100.61
CA VAL A 989 31.34 41.48 -100.06
C VAL A 989 32.16 42.25 -101.10
N LYS A 990 32.47 43.51 -100.78
CA LYS A 990 33.31 44.42 -101.56
C LYS A 990 34.74 44.48 -101.02
N SER A 991 34.92 44.45 -99.70
CA SER A 991 36.24 44.47 -99.09
C SER A 991 36.45 43.33 -98.10
N LEU A 992 37.63 42.73 -98.16
CA LEU A 992 38.02 41.63 -97.28
C LEU A 992 39.45 41.85 -96.78
N ASP A 993 39.62 42.00 -95.47
CA ASP A 993 40.93 42.08 -94.83
C ASP A 993 41.28 40.76 -94.13
N LEU A 994 42.27 40.05 -94.66
CA LEU A 994 42.85 38.83 -94.10
C LEU A 994 44.32 39.04 -93.72
N GLY A 995 44.77 40.28 -93.57
CA GLY A 995 46.15 40.59 -93.26
C GLY A 995 46.60 40.02 -91.91
N SER A 996 47.89 39.73 -91.77
CA SER A 996 48.58 39.33 -90.54
C SER A 996 48.01 38.09 -89.83
N ASN A 997 47.47 37.14 -90.58
CA ASN A 997 47.03 35.83 -90.08
C ASN A 997 48.19 34.81 -90.15
N SER A 998 47.89 33.51 -90.24
CA SER A 998 48.87 32.41 -90.22
C SER A 998 48.59 31.33 -91.26
N PHE A 999 47.91 31.69 -92.35
CA PHE A 999 47.71 30.81 -93.50
C PHE A 999 48.82 31.02 -94.55
N GLY A 1000 49.02 30.01 -95.40
CA GLY A 1000 50.05 29.97 -96.43
C GLY A 1000 49.48 29.84 -97.84
N ASP A 1001 50.17 29.07 -98.68
CA ASP A 1001 49.79 28.87 -100.08
C ASP A 1001 48.40 28.27 -100.26
N GLU A 1002 48.01 27.31 -99.41
CA GLU A 1002 46.75 26.57 -99.57
C GLU A 1002 45.52 27.46 -99.33
N GLY A 1003 45.53 28.24 -98.24
CA GLY A 1003 44.48 29.23 -97.96
C GLY A 1003 44.45 30.33 -99.02
N CYS A 1004 45.62 30.74 -99.52
CA CYS A 1004 45.68 31.69 -100.64
C CYS A 1004 45.11 31.10 -101.94
N ILE A 1005 45.33 29.82 -102.22
CA ILE A 1005 44.74 29.12 -103.37
C ILE A 1005 43.21 29.13 -103.25
N ALA A 1006 42.66 28.84 -102.07
CA ALA A 1006 41.21 28.87 -101.85
C ALA A 1006 40.61 30.26 -102.14
N ILE A 1007 41.27 31.34 -101.69
CA ILE A 1007 40.84 32.71 -102.01
C ILE A 1007 40.99 33.01 -103.50
N ALA A 1008 42.06 32.55 -104.14
CA ALA A 1008 42.24 32.72 -105.59
C ALA A 1008 41.14 32.00 -106.38
N GLU A 1009 40.69 30.82 -105.94
CA GLU A 1009 39.57 30.12 -106.56
C GLU A 1009 38.24 30.88 -106.42
N VAL A 1010 38.00 31.52 -105.29
CA VAL A 1010 36.85 32.44 -105.12
C VAL A 1010 36.94 33.58 -106.12
N LEU A 1011 38.10 34.24 -106.23
CA LEU A 1011 38.28 35.36 -107.16
C LEU A 1011 38.07 34.97 -108.62
N ARG A 1012 38.22 33.70 -109.03
CA ARG A 1012 37.93 33.32 -110.42
C ARG A 1012 36.47 33.55 -110.83
N PHE A 1013 35.55 33.51 -109.86
CA PHE A 1013 34.10 33.60 -110.12
C PHE A 1013 33.41 34.72 -109.34
N ASN A 1014 33.96 35.18 -108.21
CA ASN A 1014 33.41 36.29 -107.45
C ASN A 1014 33.82 37.62 -108.10
N HIS A 1015 32.83 38.34 -108.63
CA HIS A 1015 33.01 39.65 -109.28
C HIS A 1015 32.48 40.80 -108.41
N THR A 1016 32.53 40.65 -107.09
CA THR A 1016 32.04 41.66 -106.14
C THR A 1016 33.13 42.20 -105.22
N ILE A 1017 34.15 41.39 -104.90
CA ILE A 1017 35.31 41.83 -104.11
C ILE A 1017 36.16 42.81 -104.92
N GLU A 1018 36.24 44.05 -104.44
CA GLU A 1018 36.99 45.16 -105.03
C GLU A 1018 38.33 45.40 -104.30
N ALA A 1019 38.39 45.11 -103.00
CA ALA A 1019 39.58 45.26 -102.17
C ALA A 1019 39.87 44.02 -101.33
N LEU A 1020 41.12 43.55 -101.37
CA LEU A 1020 41.58 42.36 -100.66
C LEU A 1020 42.93 42.64 -99.99
N ASN A 1021 43.04 42.44 -98.68
CA ASN A 1021 44.31 42.53 -97.97
C ASN A 1021 44.76 41.13 -97.53
N LEU A 1022 45.89 40.65 -98.04
CA LEU A 1022 46.53 39.39 -97.66
C LEU A 1022 47.91 39.61 -97.04
N ALA A 1023 48.26 40.85 -96.71
CA ALA A 1023 49.59 41.24 -96.25
C ALA A 1023 49.98 40.53 -94.95
N GLY A 1024 51.25 40.15 -94.78
CA GLY A 1024 51.77 39.56 -93.54
C GLY A 1024 51.39 38.10 -93.29
N ASN A 1025 50.95 37.37 -94.32
CA ASN A 1025 50.72 35.93 -94.29
C ASN A 1025 51.86 35.14 -94.95
N ALA A 1026 51.95 33.84 -94.69
CA ALA A 1026 53.04 32.97 -95.16
C ALA A 1026 52.84 32.47 -96.61
N ILE A 1027 52.31 33.33 -97.49
CA ILE A 1027 51.99 32.99 -98.88
C ILE A 1027 53.27 32.99 -99.71
N GLY A 1028 53.59 31.86 -100.33
CA GLY A 1028 54.76 31.64 -101.15
C GLY A 1028 54.44 31.67 -102.66
N SER A 1029 55.28 30.97 -103.44
CA SER A 1029 55.17 31.01 -104.90
C SER A 1029 53.87 30.41 -105.43
N LYS A 1030 53.38 29.32 -104.83
CA LYS A 1030 52.17 28.64 -105.33
C LYS A 1030 50.91 29.48 -105.11
N GLY A 1031 50.77 30.12 -103.95
CA GLY A 1031 49.66 31.02 -103.66
C GLY A 1031 49.71 32.26 -104.54
N GLY A 1032 50.90 32.84 -104.74
CA GLY A 1032 51.10 33.95 -105.68
C GLY A 1032 50.73 33.60 -107.12
N GLU A 1033 51.17 32.44 -107.62
CA GLU A 1033 50.79 31.97 -108.95
C GLU A 1033 49.26 31.77 -109.07
N ALA A 1034 48.62 31.21 -108.06
CA ALA A 1034 47.17 31.03 -108.04
C ALA A 1034 46.43 32.37 -108.15
N LEU A 1035 46.86 33.39 -107.40
CA LEU A 1035 46.33 34.76 -107.50
C LEU A 1035 46.55 35.36 -108.89
N TYR A 1036 47.75 35.22 -109.45
CA TYR A 1036 48.06 35.69 -110.79
C TYR A 1036 47.11 35.07 -111.84
N PHE A 1037 46.88 33.76 -111.77
CA PHE A 1037 45.96 33.09 -112.68
C PHE A 1037 44.49 33.49 -112.45
N ALA A 1038 44.08 33.72 -111.20
CA ALA A 1038 42.74 34.20 -110.91
C ALA A 1038 42.51 35.63 -111.45
N LEU A 1039 43.48 36.53 -111.28
CA LEU A 1039 43.38 37.93 -111.71
C LEU A 1039 43.43 38.12 -113.23
N LYS A 1040 43.96 37.14 -113.98
CA LYS A 1040 43.83 37.16 -115.44
C LYS A 1040 42.38 37.19 -115.92
N ILE A 1041 41.46 36.67 -115.11
CA ILE A 1041 40.04 36.53 -115.45
C ILE A 1041 39.11 37.25 -114.47
N ASN A 1042 39.62 37.78 -113.36
CA ASN A 1042 38.85 38.65 -112.47
C ASN A 1042 39.09 40.12 -112.84
N PRO A 1043 38.11 40.79 -113.49
CA PRO A 1043 38.24 42.21 -113.84
C PRO A 1043 37.86 43.17 -112.70
N GLN A 1044 37.34 42.65 -111.58
CA GLN A 1044 36.72 43.45 -110.54
C GLN A 1044 37.69 43.85 -109.41
N LEU A 1045 38.63 42.99 -109.03
CA LEU A 1045 39.56 43.29 -107.93
C LEU A 1045 40.46 44.47 -108.34
N GLN A 1046 40.41 45.54 -107.55
CA GLN A 1046 41.11 46.81 -107.81
C GLN A 1046 42.30 46.99 -106.85
N HIS A 1047 42.14 46.53 -105.61
CA HIS A 1047 43.12 46.67 -104.56
C HIS A 1047 43.48 45.31 -104.00
N LEU A 1048 44.77 44.99 -104.03
CA LEU A 1048 45.32 43.79 -103.43
C LEU A 1048 46.61 44.15 -102.69
N ASP A 1049 46.59 43.99 -101.37
CA ASP A 1049 47.79 44.13 -100.56
C ASP A 1049 48.43 42.76 -100.31
N LEU A 1050 49.69 42.63 -100.69
CA LEU A 1050 50.52 41.43 -100.56
C LEU A 1050 51.83 41.73 -99.81
N GLU A 1051 51.92 42.88 -99.13
CA GLU A 1051 53.11 43.26 -98.38
C GLU A 1051 53.47 42.16 -97.36
N LYS A 1052 54.77 41.90 -97.19
CA LYS A 1052 55.29 40.90 -96.24
C LYS A 1052 54.78 39.47 -96.48
N THR A 1053 54.45 39.12 -97.72
CA THR A 1053 54.32 37.72 -98.17
C THR A 1053 55.67 37.19 -98.68
N ALA A 1054 55.77 35.87 -98.90
CA ALA A 1054 56.93 35.20 -99.48
C ALA A 1054 56.79 34.95 -101.00
N ILE A 1055 55.87 35.66 -101.67
CA ILE A 1055 55.66 35.54 -103.11
C ILE A 1055 56.91 36.08 -103.85
N PRO A 1056 57.44 35.34 -104.84
CA PRO A 1056 58.54 35.81 -105.68
C PRO A 1056 58.21 37.14 -106.37
N ARG A 1057 59.21 38.03 -106.45
CA ARG A 1057 59.05 39.41 -106.92
C ARG A 1057 58.53 39.51 -108.35
N ASP A 1058 58.94 38.60 -109.22
CA ASP A 1058 58.47 38.49 -110.60
C ASP A 1058 56.97 38.17 -110.69
N VAL A 1059 56.46 37.33 -109.78
CA VAL A 1059 55.02 37.04 -109.67
C VAL A 1059 54.27 38.25 -109.11
N LEU A 1060 54.81 38.96 -108.11
CA LEU A 1060 54.24 40.20 -107.58
C LEU A 1060 54.14 41.31 -108.66
N GLU A 1061 55.21 41.50 -109.45
CA GLU A 1061 55.22 42.44 -110.57
C GLU A 1061 54.16 42.06 -111.63
N SER A 1062 54.01 40.77 -111.90
CA SER A 1062 52.99 40.24 -112.81
C SER A 1062 51.57 40.48 -112.28
N ILE A 1063 51.31 40.22 -111.00
CA ILE A 1063 50.02 40.52 -110.33
C ILE A 1063 49.73 42.03 -110.37
N SER A 1064 50.71 42.87 -110.05
CA SER A 1064 50.57 44.33 -110.06
C SER A 1064 50.21 44.84 -111.45
N SER A 1065 50.76 44.24 -112.52
CA SER A 1065 50.42 44.63 -113.89
C SER A 1065 48.96 44.32 -114.23
N LEU A 1066 48.41 43.18 -113.76
CA LEU A 1066 47.00 42.81 -113.96
C LEU A 1066 46.05 43.73 -113.17
N LEU A 1067 46.40 44.07 -111.92
CA LEU A 1067 45.62 45.02 -111.12
C LEU A 1067 45.61 46.41 -111.75
N HIS A 1068 46.71 46.83 -112.36
CA HIS A 1068 46.77 48.09 -113.10
C HIS A 1068 45.84 48.10 -114.33
N VAL A 1069 45.60 46.94 -114.95
CA VAL A 1069 44.61 46.79 -116.02
C VAL A 1069 43.18 46.93 -115.47
N ASN A 1070 42.91 46.38 -114.28
CA ASN A 1070 41.62 46.52 -113.61
C ASN A 1070 41.35 47.97 -113.13
N GLN A 1071 42.42 48.70 -112.77
CA GLN A 1071 42.41 50.13 -112.47
C GLN A 1071 42.16 50.95 -113.74
N THR A 1072 40.93 50.94 -114.23
CA THR A 1072 40.54 51.87 -115.29
C THR A 1072 40.49 53.29 -114.72
N PRO A 1073 40.95 54.32 -115.47
CA PRO A 1073 41.14 55.70 -114.97
C PRO A 1073 39.88 56.42 -114.44
N TYR A 1074 38.73 55.78 -114.53
CA TYR A 1074 37.43 56.32 -114.15
C TYR A 1074 36.89 55.79 -112.81
N ARG A 1075 37.64 54.94 -112.08
CA ARG A 1075 37.30 54.48 -110.72
C ARG A 1075 38.40 54.91 -109.74
N ALA A 1076 38.02 55.58 -108.66
CA ALA A 1076 38.99 56.14 -107.72
C ALA A 1076 39.76 55.02 -106.99
N VAL A 1077 41.08 55.18 -106.92
CA VAL A 1077 42.01 54.27 -106.22
C VAL A 1077 41.74 54.34 -104.72
N ILE A 1078 41.18 53.29 -104.13
CA ILE A 1078 41.03 53.11 -102.69
C ILE A 1078 42.38 52.64 -102.12
N ASP A 1079 43.23 53.56 -101.66
CA ASP A 1079 44.49 53.19 -100.97
C ASP A 1079 44.18 52.66 -99.57
N MET A 1080 44.19 51.34 -99.39
CA MET A 1080 43.92 50.70 -98.09
C MET A 1080 44.99 51.02 -97.03
N ARG A 1081 46.14 51.62 -97.38
CA ARG A 1081 47.16 52.03 -96.41
C ARG A 1081 46.73 53.29 -95.66
N GLY A 1082 45.87 53.11 -94.67
CA GLY A 1082 45.48 54.18 -93.74
C GLY A 1082 44.14 54.85 -94.03
N VAL A 1083 43.39 54.41 -95.04
CA VAL A 1083 41.98 54.81 -95.18
C VAL A 1083 41.19 54.18 -94.04
N LYS A 1084 40.53 55.02 -93.27
CA LYS A 1084 39.56 54.58 -92.27
C LYS A 1084 38.29 54.19 -93.01
N LEU A 1085 37.90 52.92 -92.93
CA LEU A 1085 36.82 52.30 -93.71
C LEU A 1085 35.47 53.07 -93.73
N TYR A 1086 35.18 53.94 -92.74
CA TYR A 1086 33.97 54.77 -92.74
C TYR A 1086 34.03 55.98 -93.69
N GLU A 1087 35.15 56.25 -94.35
CA GLU A 1087 35.31 57.38 -95.29
C GLU A 1087 34.94 57.03 -96.75
N LEU A 1088 34.53 55.79 -97.03
CA LEU A 1088 34.07 55.34 -98.34
C LEU A 1088 32.56 55.61 -98.50
N ASN A 1089 32.18 56.57 -99.34
CA ASN A 1089 30.80 56.94 -99.64
C ASN A 1089 30.41 56.68 -101.12
N ASP A 1090 29.11 56.62 -101.40
CA ASP A 1090 28.52 56.26 -102.70
C ASP A 1090 28.93 57.17 -103.88
N GLU A 1091 29.45 58.37 -103.61
CA GLU A 1091 29.94 59.29 -104.66
C GLU A 1091 31.13 58.71 -105.45
N THR A 1092 31.80 57.69 -104.92
CA THR A 1092 32.92 57.02 -105.58
C THR A 1092 32.48 56.05 -106.69
N GLN A 1093 31.19 55.67 -106.79
CA GLN A 1093 30.70 54.65 -107.74
C GLN A 1093 30.18 55.18 -109.10
N PHE A 1094 30.02 56.49 -109.31
CA PHE A 1094 29.16 57.01 -110.38
C PHE A 1094 29.81 57.44 -111.72
N ARG A 1095 31.02 56.98 -112.07
CA ARG A 1095 31.66 57.34 -113.37
C ARG A 1095 31.84 56.19 -114.38
N SER A 1096 31.08 55.11 -114.25
CA SER A 1096 31.22 53.90 -115.07
C SER A 1096 30.30 53.82 -116.30
N THR A 1097 29.64 54.90 -116.73
CA THR A 1097 28.73 54.88 -117.90
C THR A 1097 29.43 54.96 -119.26
N ASP A 1098 30.65 55.49 -119.37
CA ASP A 1098 31.26 55.68 -120.69
C ASP A 1098 31.83 54.40 -121.31
N TYR A 1099 32.16 53.37 -120.52
CA TYR A 1099 32.58 52.07 -121.08
C TYR A 1099 31.41 51.17 -121.48
N TYR A 1100 30.29 51.21 -120.72
CA TYR A 1100 29.06 50.53 -121.13
C TYR A 1100 28.51 51.14 -122.42
N VAL A 1101 28.53 52.48 -122.54
CA VAL A 1101 28.14 53.18 -123.79
C VAL A 1101 29.11 52.86 -124.93
N ALA A 1102 30.42 52.75 -124.68
CA ALA A 1102 31.36 52.35 -125.73
C ALA A 1102 31.12 50.91 -126.24
N GLN A 1103 30.75 49.96 -125.35
CA GLN A 1103 30.42 48.60 -125.78
C GLN A 1103 29.03 48.47 -126.41
N THR A 1104 28.02 49.21 -125.95
CA THR A 1104 26.69 49.18 -126.60
C THR A 1104 26.66 49.90 -127.94
N VAL A 1105 27.47 50.95 -128.17
CA VAL A 1105 27.59 51.55 -129.51
C VAL A 1105 28.17 50.55 -130.52
N THR A 1106 29.07 49.65 -130.11
CA THR A 1106 29.53 48.57 -131.00
C THR A 1106 28.54 47.42 -131.13
N LEU A 1107 27.71 47.15 -130.11
CA LEU A 1107 26.75 46.04 -130.17
C LEU A 1107 25.47 46.41 -130.93
N ASP A 1108 24.95 47.63 -130.77
CA ASP A 1108 23.76 48.07 -131.51
C ASP A 1108 24.05 48.27 -133.00
N ALA A 1109 25.26 48.73 -133.35
CA ALA A 1109 25.70 48.76 -134.75
C ALA A 1109 25.86 47.33 -135.35
N ALA A 1110 26.23 46.34 -134.54
CA ALA A 1110 26.30 44.94 -134.97
C ALA A 1110 24.91 44.28 -135.05
N ILE A 1111 23.99 44.64 -134.16
CA ILE A 1111 22.62 44.08 -134.13
C ILE A 1111 21.75 44.69 -135.22
N GLU A 1112 21.92 45.97 -135.60
CA GLU A 1112 21.27 46.52 -136.80
C GLU A 1112 21.80 45.88 -138.09
N GLY A 1113 23.09 45.52 -138.15
CA GLY A 1113 23.66 44.76 -139.27
C GLY A 1113 23.09 43.35 -139.41
N CYS A 1114 22.77 42.68 -138.30
CA CYS A 1114 22.24 41.31 -138.33
C CYS A 1114 20.72 41.22 -138.50
N LYS A 1115 19.97 42.33 -138.50
CA LYS A 1115 18.51 42.31 -138.72
C LYS A 1115 18.07 42.38 -140.18
N GLN A 1116 18.98 42.44 -141.16
CA GLN A 1116 18.60 42.61 -142.57
C GLN A 1116 18.92 41.44 -143.52
N SER A 1117 19.39 40.28 -143.05
CA SER A 1117 19.47 39.10 -143.93
C SER A 1117 19.10 37.81 -143.19
N GLU A 1118 17.89 37.33 -143.53
CA GLU A 1118 17.46 35.94 -143.36
C GLU A 1118 16.95 35.51 -141.98
N VAL A 1119 15.89 36.17 -141.52
CA VAL A 1119 14.72 35.42 -141.01
C VAL A 1119 13.80 35.16 -142.21
N LYS A 1120 13.99 34.02 -142.89
CA LYS A 1120 12.85 33.35 -143.52
C LYS A 1120 12.04 32.74 -142.38
N ALA A 1121 10.98 33.46 -142.01
CA ALA A 1121 9.82 32.92 -141.34
C ALA A 1121 9.26 31.79 -142.23
N VAL A 1122 8.72 30.71 -141.71
CA VAL A 1122 7.68 30.68 -140.69
C VAL A 1122 7.68 29.29 -140.04
N GLU A 1123 6.82 29.15 -139.04
CA GLU A 1123 5.98 27.94 -138.88
C GLU A 1123 6.63 26.68 -138.34
#